data_AF-A0A3M6U1E3-F1
#
_entry.id   AF-A0A3M6U1E3-F1
#
_cell.length_a   1.000
_cell.length_b   1.000
_cell.length_c   1.000
_cell.angle_alpha   90.00
_cell.angle_beta   90.00
_cell.angle_gamma   90.00
#
_symmetry.space_group_name_H-M   'P 1'
#
loop_
_entity.id
_entity.type
_entity.pdbx_description
1 polymer ?
#
loop_
_entity_poly.entity_id
_entity_poly.type
_entity_poly.pdbx_seq_one_letter_code
_entity_poly.pdbx_strand_id
1 'polypeptide(L)'
;QTEKTHEKSRTLVDHLISRHDVVGEGLLNVIRDIAFVVGDPVTNPLQKLCLPFKEKKEDQVLYIPFKGAVFADYEEIVWTQAHLLPKWANPESRCYQLGLPPIASVDKYCDAFVSQLQIIKKPPIDMVVQHCEVLCHHLENLRKCKLDLSKYSRKISNVMEQIYKFLQENADERDTIVLEVTPCILVENGTKFVRPGEAVVELQGKDEIKPFLYRVPPELGKFRNLFRTLGCCEFVTCTHYAVVLEKMRKSCCDAKLHPNELKKCSQAVKGFFKTLQENSEEASTLSTLSTLYLPAIPSGIRCLEINLNTISVTLHKSSELVFNDVPAYEDRVEELHQHFLLDLKLMKVGSTLTRTEFKEVMMKLPLHLQPKMLSLEVREKRIDGVLVKSLVFDSMMLRLCTPQFGQGIARIIEHDNSQKPDFDEEAIADIEKSLKRIQLCAVDSLKTALFVDEDLIPGSERDAESFQEKSEIPGEEKWMVYVNAVNTADDAELARSLVSGVVVDICGDLIGKSAFLIPGMLQCSPNKIWSLLNRSGIRQEDTCSVEDMDIFPDPGSFIPVEDHHLLNDAFGDFEPGEYVGYQLHDPSLQLNKGVATFIYAMIIEEVMAQDVGCNEDWVLHLVTKVYSVNIGEEHEPVEVTAAKLYKFCRFEEISNGKRRNREDREEVLLQVSTILKNAWKCDLPEGERRQIVKRVILQWRPEKNIGDEEFCFEVSKHIKDELFRLGGSHEEFIDACVEIAKEHRSRREIYKEKVLQQYTSQGHLSDRKPWRNVPPSFSNSNPQPGEAERWYKQAEADLVAGRNEIDSSQPSYEWVCFKCHQVKLSSLSKILRT
;
A
#
# COMPACT_ATOMS: atom_id res chain seq x y z
N GLN A 1 8.19 93.73 6.88
CA GLN A 1 6.77 93.88 7.28
C GLN A 1 6.30 92.77 8.24
N THR A 2 7.14 91.78 8.54
CA THR A 2 6.83 90.55 9.29
C THR A 2 6.85 90.73 10.81
N GLU A 3 7.83 91.45 11.37
CA GLU A 3 7.99 91.59 12.83
C GLU A 3 6.83 92.36 13.50
N LYS A 4 6.45 93.52 12.92
CA LYS A 4 5.30 94.32 13.37
C LYS A 4 3.95 93.58 13.27
N THR A 5 3.88 92.56 12.41
CA THR A 5 2.67 91.77 12.14
C THR A 5 2.55 90.60 13.13
N HIS A 6 3.69 89.99 13.48
CA HIS A 6 3.78 89.02 14.57
C HIS A 6 3.52 89.67 15.95
N GLU A 7 4.05 90.88 16.16
CA GLU A 7 3.81 91.66 17.38
C GLU A 7 2.31 91.96 17.56
N LYS A 8 1.62 92.42 16.52
CA LYS A 8 0.16 92.65 16.54
C LYS A 8 -0.64 91.40 16.93
N SER A 9 -0.31 90.26 16.33
CA SER A 9 -0.97 88.98 16.66
C SER A 9 -0.77 88.61 18.12
N ARG A 10 0.47 88.72 18.59
CA ARG A 10 0.83 88.44 19.97
C ARG A 10 0.12 89.38 20.94
N THR A 11 0.07 90.68 20.65
CA THR A 11 -0.67 91.67 21.47
C THR A 11 -2.16 91.33 21.55
N LEU A 12 -2.78 90.90 20.45
CA LEU A 12 -4.19 90.49 20.45
C LEU A 12 -4.43 89.26 21.32
N VAL A 13 -3.56 88.26 21.23
CA VAL A 13 -3.65 87.05 22.07
C VAL A 13 -3.32 87.34 23.54
N ASP A 14 -2.35 88.21 23.82
CA ASP A 14 -2.02 88.68 25.17
C ASP A 14 -3.21 89.41 25.80
N HIS A 15 -3.89 90.27 25.03
CA HIS A 15 -5.11 90.91 25.48
C HIS A 15 -6.22 89.89 25.74
N LEU A 16 -6.37 88.89 24.87
CA LEU A 16 -7.38 87.84 25.03
C LEU A 16 -7.14 87.00 26.29
N ILE A 17 -5.89 86.62 26.56
CA ILE A 17 -5.50 85.80 27.71
C ILE A 17 -5.62 86.58 29.02
N SER A 18 -5.20 87.84 29.04
CA SER A 18 -5.23 88.69 30.26
C SER A 18 -6.59 89.29 30.58
N ARG A 19 -7.57 89.18 29.67
CA ARG A 19 -8.91 89.71 29.85
C ARG A 19 -9.67 88.97 30.95
N HIS A 20 -10.19 89.73 31.92
CA HIS A 20 -10.94 89.19 33.05
C HIS A 20 -12.23 88.50 32.58
N ASP A 21 -12.41 87.22 32.90
CA ASP A 21 -13.60 86.40 32.66
C ASP A 21 -14.06 86.29 31.18
N VAL A 22 -13.13 86.28 30.23
CA VAL A 22 -13.45 86.17 28.79
C VAL A 22 -14.23 84.89 28.41
N VAL A 23 -14.12 83.82 29.20
CA VAL A 23 -14.92 82.59 29.05
C VAL A 23 -16.40 82.86 29.34
N GLY A 24 -16.69 83.65 30.37
CA GLY A 24 -18.05 84.08 30.73
C GLY A 24 -18.63 85.11 29.76
N GLU A 25 -17.79 85.96 29.16
CA GLU A 25 -18.21 86.99 28.20
C GLU A 25 -18.72 86.42 26.86
N GLY A 26 -18.38 85.17 26.51
CA GLY A 26 -18.76 84.53 25.25
C GLY A 26 -17.97 85.01 24.02
N LEU A 27 -17.00 85.92 24.20
CA LEU A 27 -16.15 86.45 23.13
C LEU A 27 -15.38 85.34 22.40
N LEU A 28 -14.90 84.32 23.12
CA LEU A 28 -14.13 83.21 22.56
C LEU A 28 -14.89 82.48 21.45
N ASN A 29 -16.21 82.25 21.63
CA ASN A 29 -17.04 81.61 20.62
C ASN A 29 -17.20 82.45 19.34
N VAL A 30 -17.15 83.78 19.45
CA VAL A 30 -17.28 84.71 18.32
C VAL A 30 -16.00 84.76 17.50
N ILE A 31 -14.83 84.69 18.16
CA ILE A 31 -13.54 84.90 17.50
C ILE A 31 -12.84 83.61 17.05
N ARG A 32 -13.29 82.43 17.49
CA ARG A 32 -12.58 81.15 17.25
C ARG A 32 -12.33 80.84 15.77
N ASP A 33 -13.22 81.26 14.88
CA ASP A 33 -13.15 81.05 13.44
C ASP A 33 -12.36 82.17 12.71
N ILE A 34 -11.96 83.23 13.42
CA ILE A 34 -11.23 84.37 12.84
C ILE A 34 -9.74 84.05 12.79
N ALA A 35 -9.15 84.15 11.60
CA ALA A 35 -7.71 83.96 11.40
C ALA A 35 -6.93 85.22 11.78
N PHE A 36 -6.38 85.27 12.99
CA PHE A 36 -5.52 86.37 13.47
C PHE A 36 -4.31 85.92 14.30
N VAL A 37 -4.18 84.62 14.57
CA VAL A 37 -3.02 84.04 15.26
C VAL A 37 -1.96 83.70 14.24
N VAL A 38 -0.71 84.14 14.42
CA VAL A 38 0.38 83.66 13.56
C VAL A 38 0.66 82.21 13.92
N GLY A 39 0.48 81.29 12.97
CA GLY A 39 0.73 79.86 13.17
C GLY A 39 2.21 79.55 13.37
N ASP A 40 2.51 78.47 14.10
CA ASP A 40 3.88 77.99 14.25
C ASP A 40 4.36 77.42 12.90
N PRO A 41 5.50 77.88 12.34
CA PRO A 41 5.97 77.37 11.07
C PRO A 41 6.41 75.92 11.20
N VAL A 42 5.94 75.07 10.29
CA VAL A 42 6.45 73.69 10.16
C VAL A 42 7.95 73.74 9.91
N THR A 43 8.72 72.90 10.58
CA THR A 43 10.17 72.84 10.48
C THR A 43 10.61 72.52 9.04
N ASN A 44 11.65 73.23 8.56
CA ASN A 44 12.22 73.06 7.22
C ASN A 44 12.48 71.58 6.81
N PRO A 45 12.93 70.68 7.71
CA PRO A 45 13.06 69.26 7.39
C PRO A 45 11.75 68.57 6.99
N LEU A 46 10.62 68.87 7.65
CA LEU A 46 9.33 68.23 7.40
C LEU A 46 8.64 68.80 6.15
N GLN A 47 8.76 70.11 5.92
CA GLN A 47 8.29 70.73 4.67
C GLN A 47 8.91 70.10 3.42
N LYS A 48 10.18 69.67 3.52
CA LYS A 48 10.87 68.95 2.44
C LYS A 48 10.38 67.51 2.24
N LEU A 49 9.70 66.92 3.22
CA LEU A 49 9.14 65.56 3.12
C LEU A 49 7.74 65.57 2.52
N CYS A 50 6.88 66.46 2.99
CA CYS A 50 5.53 66.64 2.48
C CYS A 50 5.03 68.06 2.79
N LEU A 51 4.24 68.62 1.88
CA LEU A 51 3.76 70.00 1.99
C LEU A 51 2.84 70.17 3.21
N PRO A 52 2.96 71.28 3.96
CA PRO A 52 2.08 71.60 5.08
C PRO A 52 0.61 71.78 4.68
N PHE A 53 -0.27 71.65 5.67
CA PHE A 53 -1.70 71.89 5.50
C PHE A 53 -1.99 73.31 4.99
N LYS A 54 -2.64 73.40 3.82
CA LYS A 54 -3.10 74.64 3.18
C LYS A 54 -1.98 75.68 2.98
N GLU A 55 -0.87 75.26 2.39
CA GLU A 55 0.22 76.15 1.98
C GLU A 55 -0.25 77.23 0.98
N LYS A 56 0.14 78.50 1.20
CA LYS A 56 0.00 79.60 0.24
C LYS A 56 1.39 80.02 -0.24
N LYS A 57 1.47 80.48 -1.51
CA LYS A 57 2.70 80.96 -2.17
C LYS A 57 3.47 81.95 -1.29
N GLU A 58 4.81 81.82 -1.35
CA GLU A 58 5.84 82.50 -0.56
C GLU A 58 5.58 84.00 -0.29
N ASP A 59 6.02 84.44 0.91
CA ASP A 59 6.08 85.81 1.46
C ASP A 59 4.89 86.39 2.27
N GLN A 60 3.84 85.63 2.60
CA GLN A 60 2.79 86.10 3.53
C GLN A 60 2.77 85.35 4.88
N VAL A 61 2.69 86.13 5.98
CA VAL A 61 2.49 85.60 7.34
C VAL A 61 1.15 84.86 7.39
N LEU A 62 1.18 83.56 7.71
CA LEU A 62 -0.01 82.73 7.77
C LEU A 62 -0.76 82.99 9.08
N TYR A 63 -1.85 83.76 8.99
CA TYR A 63 -2.82 83.84 10.08
C TYR A 63 -3.72 82.62 10.07
N ILE A 64 -3.86 82.00 11.24
CA ILE A 64 -4.68 80.80 11.48
C ILE A 64 -5.79 81.12 12.49
N PRO A 65 -6.96 80.49 12.37
CA PRO A 65 -7.97 80.50 13.43
C PRO A 65 -7.54 79.61 14.59
N PHE A 66 -8.09 79.85 15.78
CA PHE A 66 -7.89 78.94 16.92
C PHE A 66 -8.61 77.62 16.70
N LYS A 67 -9.80 77.66 16.10
CA LYS A 67 -10.60 76.47 15.84
C LYS A 67 -9.87 75.51 14.93
N GLY A 68 -9.70 74.27 15.41
CA GLY A 68 -9.03 73.21 14.67
C GLY A 68 -7.50 73.33 14.62
N ALA A 69 -6.90 74.33 15.28
CA ALA A 69 -5.46 74.39 15.46
C ALA A 69 -5.03 73.35 16.50
N VAL A 70 -3.92 72.67 16.23
CA VAL A 70 -3.34 71.62 17.09
C VAL A 70 -2.09 72.18 17.77
N PHE A 71 -1.81 71.76 19.00
CA PHE A 71 -0.56 72.16 19.66
C PHE A 71 0.68 71.78 18.85
N ALA A 72 1.66 72.69 18.79
CA ALA A 72 2.90 72.49 18.06
C ALA A 72 3.71 71.26 18.50
N ASP A 73 3.50 70.76 19.74
CA ASP A 73 4.18 69.55 20.23
C ASP A 73 3.78 68.28 19.44
N TYR A 74 2.68 68.30 18.68
CA TYR A 74 2.24 67.20 17.80
C TYR A 74 2.63 67.40 16.31
N GLU A 75 3.53 68.34 16.00
CA GLU A 75 3.92 68.68 14.63
C GLU A 75 4.18 67.45 13.75
N GLU A 76 5.00 66.51 14.22
CA GLU A 76 5.44 65.32 13.47
C GLU A 76 4.32 64.33 13.11
N ILE A 77 3.09 64.50 13.61
CA ILE A 77 1.98 63.60 13.31
C ILE A 77 0.74 64.29 12.72
N VAL A 78 0.77 65.62 12.52
CA VAL A 78 -0.38 66.37 11.96
C VAL A 78 -0.05 67.46 10.94
N TRP A 79 1.21 67.74 10.62
CA TRP A 79 1.57 68.96 9.86
C TRP A 79 0.93 69.05 8.45
N THR A 80 0.49 67.92 7.87
CA THR A 80 -0.23 67.91 6.57
C THR A 80 -1.74 68.05 6.71
N GLN A 81 -2.29 68.00 7.93
CA GLN A 81 -3.75 67.99 8.21
C GLN A 81 -4.24 69.17 9.05
N ALA A 82 -3.38 69.81 9.84
CA ALA A 82 -3.78 70.90 10.72
C ALA A 82 -2.75 72.03 10.80
N HIS A 83 -3.23 73.21 11.21
CA HIS A 83 -2.37 74.33 11.56
C HIS A 83 -1.80 74.15 12.97
N LEU A 84 -0.53 74.52 13.17
CA LEU A 84 0.16 74.40 14.45
C LEU A 84 -0.03 75.67 15.28
N LEU A 85 -0.51 75.50 16.52
CA LEU A 85 -0.66 76.56 17.49
C LEU A 85 0.65 76.75 18.27
N PRO A 86 1.28 77.93 18.19
CA PRO A 86 2.53 78.17 18.88
C PRO A 86 2.34 78.28 20.40
N LYS A 87 3.39 77.97 21.17
CA LYS A 87 3.34 77.94 22.64
C LYS A 87 2.89 79.27 23.28
N TRP A 88 3.22 80.40 22.67
CA TRP A 88 2.80 81.72 23.18
C TRP A 88 1.29 82.00 23.02
N ALA A 89 0.62 81.29 22.10
CA ALA A 89 -0.82 81.37 21.89
C ALA A 89 -1.59 80.22 22.55
N ASN A 90 -0.90 79.24 23.13
CA ASN A 90 -1.51 78.12 23.85
C ASN A 90 -1.97 78.58 25.26
N PRO A 91 -3.29 78.55 25.56
CA PRO A 91 -3.80 78.91 26.88
C PRO A 91 -3.27 78.02 28.01
N GLU A 92 -2.97 76.74 27.76
CA GLU A 92 -2.44 75.82 28.78
C GLU A 92 -1.01 76.18 29.18
N SER A 93 -0.17 76.53 28.21
CA SER A 93 1.19 77.00 28.46
C SER A 93 1.21 78.32 29.24
N ARG A 94 0.07 79.01 29.31
CA ARG A 94 -0.10 80.32 29.93
C ARG A 94 -1.20 80.31 30.99
N CYS A 95 -1.51 79.16 31.59
CA CYS A 95 -2.64 79.00 32.51
C CYS A 95 -2.61 80.00 33.69
N TYR A 96 -1.43 80.36 34.21
CA TYR A 96 -1.25 81.33 35.29
C TYR A 96 -1.38 82.80 34.86
N GLN A 97 -1.52 83.07 33.56
CA GLN A 97 -1.68 84.41 33.00
C GLN A 97 -3.13 84.69 32.58
N LEU A 98 -4.02 83.70 32.73
CA LEU A 98 -5.44 83.83 32.41
C LEU A 98 -6.09 84.83 33.38
N GLY A 99 -6.89 85.75 32.84
CA GLY A 99 -7.72 86.67 33.62
C GLY A 99 -8.86 85.95 34.34
N LEU A 100 -8.54 85.20 35.39
CA LEU A 100 -9.45 84.34 36.14
C LEU A 100 -10.41 85.13 37.04
N PRO A 101 -11.69 84.74 37.13
CA PRO A 101 -12.58 85.20 38.18
C PRO A 101 -12.08 84.76 39.58
N PRO A 102 -12.37 85.51 40.66
CA PRO A 102 -11.79 85.29 42.00
C PRO A 102 -11.99 83.89 42.64
N ILE A 103 -12.94 83.08 42.15
CA ILE A 103 -13.33 81.78 42.73
C ILE A 103 -13.16 80.63 41.70
N ALA A 104 -12.62 80.92 40.50
CA ALA A 104 -12.50 79.92 39.43
C ALA A 104 -11.27 79.01 39.62
N SER A 105 -11.44 77.70 39.38
CA SER A 105 -10.33 76.75 39.26
C SER A 105 -9.56 77.02 37.96
N VAL A 106 -8.24 77.16 38.05
CA VAL A 106 -7.35 77.41 36.90
C VAL A 106 -7.55 76.35 35.82
N ASP A 107 -7.56 75.07 36.20
CA ASP A 107 -7.70 73.95 35.26
C ASP A 107 -9.06 73.96 34.55
N LYS A 108 -10.15 74.06 35.32
CA LYS A 108 -11.51 74.09 34.74
C LYS A 108 -11.73 75.30 33.83
N TYR A 109 -11.17 76.45 34.20
CA TYR A 109 -11.28 77.66 33.40
C TYR A 109 -10.44 77.57 32.12
N CYS A 110 -9.22 77.03 32.21
CA CYS A 110 -8.37 76.78 31.04
C CYS A 110 -9.01 75.77 30.08
N ASP A 111 -9.62 74.69 30.60
CA ASP A 111 -10.38 73.72 29.81
C ASP A 111 -11.56 74.37 29.09
N ALA A 112 -12.32 75.22 29.79
CA ALA A 112 -13.43 75.96 29.18
C ALA A 112 -12.93 76.95 28.11
N PHE A 113 -11.80 77.61 28.34
CA PHE A 113 -11.17 78.53 27.39
C PHE A 113 -10.77 77.82 26.10
N VAL A 114 -10.06 76.69 26.23
CA VAL A 114 -9.63 75.85 25.11
C VAL A 114 -10.84 75.27 24.36
N SER A 115 -11.86 74.82 25.10
CA SER A 115 -13.09 74.24 24.55
C SER A 115 -13.92 75.25 23.74
N GLN A 116 -14.13 76.47 24.26
CA GLN A 116 -14.86 77.52 23.52
C GLN A 116 -14.13 77.95 22.24
N LEU A 117 -12.79 78.02 22.28
CA LEU A 117 -11.96 78.28 21.10
C LEU A 117 -11.85 77.08 20.15
N GLN A 118 -12.29 75.89 20.56
CA GLN A 118 -12.18 74.64 19.81
C GLN A 118 -10.74 74.33 19.37
N ILE A 119 -9.77 74.57 20.27
CA ILE A 119 -8.37 74.21 20.07
C ILE A 119 -8.22 72.71 20.34
N ILE A 120 -7.48 72.02 19.48
CA ILE A 120 -7.26 70.58 19.57
C ILE A 120 -6.03 70.32 20.45
N LYS A 121 -6.27 69.93 21.71
CA LYS A 121 -5.20 69.61 22.68
C LYS A 121 -4.41 68.37 22.30
N LYS A 122 -5.12 67.33 21.87
CA LYS A 122 -4.57 66.06 21.41
C LYS A 122 -5.22 65.77 20.06
N PRO A 123 -4.44 65.47 19.01
CA PRO A 123 -4.99 65.26 17.70
C PRO A 123 -5.95 64.07 17.70
N PRO A 124 -7.10 64.16 17.01
CA PRO A 124 -8.01 63.03 16.91
C PRO A 124 -7.38 61.95 16.01
N ILE A 125 -7.76 60.70 16.23
CA ILE A 125 -7.10 59.54 15.60
C ILE A 125 -7.27 59.57 14.08
N ASP A 126 -8.46 59.94 13.61
CA ASP A 126 -8.79 60.11 12.19
C ASP A 126 -7.85 61.10 11.48
N MET A 127 -7.48 62.19 12.15
CA MET A 127 -6.52 63.17 11.64
C MET A 127 -5.11 62.58 11.48
N VAL A 128 -4.65 61.78 12.46
CA VAL A 128 -3.33 61.13 12.40
C VAL A 128 -3.31 60.01 11.35
N VAL A 129 -4.42 59.29 11.20
CA VAL A 129 -4.59 58.26 10.15
C VAL A 129 -4.56 58.91 8.75
N GLN A 130 -5.30 60.00 8.54
CA GLN A 130 -5.25 60.76 7.28
C GLN A 130 -3.88 61.36 7.03
N HIS A 131 -3.20 61.84 8.07
CA HIS A 131 -1.82 62.32 7.98
C HIS A 131 -0.88 61.22 7.49
N CYS A 132 -0.94 60.04 8.12
CA CYS A 132 -0.19 58.85 7.75
C CYS A 132 -0.45 58.45 6.29
N GLU A 133 -1.72 58.39 5.89
CA GLU A 133 -2.14 58.06 4.53
C GLU A 133 -1.55 59.02 3.49
N VAL A 134 -1.72 60.33 3.69
CA VAL A 134 -1.20 61.36 2.78
C VAL A 134 0.32 61.28 2.67
N LEU A 135 1.00 61.11 3.81
CA LEU A 135 2.46 61.01 3.86
C LEU A 135 2.97 59.78 3.10
N CYS A 136 2.41 58.60 3.37
CA CYS A 136 2.82 57.35 2.74
C CYS A 136 2.58 57.38 1.22
N HIS A 137 1.41 57.86 0.78
CA HIS A 137 1.11 58.00 -0.66
C HIS A 137 2.05 59.00 -1.35
N HIS A 138 2.33 60.14 -0.71
CA HIS A 138 3.23 61.15 -1.27
C HIS A 138 4.64 60.58 -1.44
N LEU A 139 5.19 59.95 -0.39
CA LEU A 139 6.54 59.40 -0.41
C LEU A 139 6.69 58.24 -1.42
N GLU A 140 5.71 57.34 -1.52
CA GLU A 140 5.71 56.29 -2.55
C GLU A 140 5.62 56.86 -3.97
N ASN A 141 4.85 57.93 -4.18
CA ASN A 141 4.81 58.61 -5.48
C ASN A 141 6.14 59.27 -5.86
N LEU A 142 6.81 59.94 -4.92
CA LEU A 142 8.15 60.50 -5.16
C LEU A 142 9.15 59.40 -5.53
N ARG A 143 9.06 58.23 -4.87
CA ARG A 143 9.92 57.09 -5.18
C ARG A 143 9.68 56.53 -6.58
N LYS A 144 8.42 56.40 -7.01
CA LYS A 144 8.09 55.99 -8.39
C LYS A 144 8.68 56.92 -9.44
N CYS A 145 8.82 58.22 -9.10
CA CYS A 145 9.52 59.22 -9.89
C CYS A 145 11.07 59.16 -9.79
N LYS A 146 11.64 58.09 -9.22
CA LYS A 146 13.09 57.84 -9.07
C LYS A 146 13.86 58.89 -8.23
N LEU A 147 13.18 59.60 -7.34
CA LEU A 147 13.87 60.44 -6.36
C LEU A 147 14.55 59.57 -5.29
N ASP A 148 15.80 59.92 -4.98
CA ASP A 148 16.58 59.25 -3.95
C ASP A 148 16.12 59.66 -2.54
N LEU A 149 15.26 58.81 -1.95
CA LEU A 149 14.77 58.98 -0.58
C LEU A 149 15.80 58.59 0.49
N SER A 150 16.95 58.02 0.13
CA SER A 150 17.95 57.59 1.12
C SER A 150 18.47 58.73 1.99
N LYS A 151 18.53 59.95 1.45
CA LYS A 151 18.92 61.18 2.17
C LYS A 151 17.92 61.57 3.27
N TYR A 152 16.68 61.10 3.15
CA TYR A 152 15.57 61.42 4.05
C TYR A 152 15.15 60.22 4.92
N SER A 153 15.71 59.03 4.71
CA SER A 153 15.31 57.78 5.38
C SER A 153 15.23 57.92 6.89
N ARG A 154 16.27 58.46 7.54
CA ARG A 154 16.30 58.66 9.00
C ARG A 154 15.18 59.59 9.50
N LYS A 155 14.81 60.60 8.70
CA LYS A 155 13.71 61.52 9.05
C LYS A 155 12.36 60.86 8.87
N ILE A 156 12.18 60.13 7.76
CA ILE A 156 10.98 59.34 7.50
C ILE A 156 10.78 58.32 8.63
N SER A 157 11.83 57.61 9.03
CA SER A 157 11.77 56.67 10.15
C SER A 157 11.34 57.34 11.45
N ASN A 158 11.90 58.51 11.81
CA ASN A 158 11.51 59.21 13.04
C ASN A 158 10.03 59.63 13.03
N VAL A 159 9.58 60.20 11.92
CA VAL A 159 8.18 60.61 11.75
C VAL A 159 7.25 59.41 11.86
N MET A 160 7.52 58.34 11.11
CA MET A 160 6.71 57.14 11.15
C MET A 160 6.72 56.49 12.53
N GLU A 161 7.84 56.54 13.25
CA GLU A 161 7.94 56.05 14.63
C GLU A 161 7.01 56.83 15.57
N GLN A 162 6.90 58.15 15.44
CA GLN A 162 5.93 58.94 16.23
C GLN A 162 4.49 58.61 15.86
N ILE A 163 4.20 58.42 14.57
CA ILE A 163 2.87 58.03 14.09
C ILE A 163 2.49 56.66 14.67
N TYR A 164 3.35 55.65 14.56
CA TYR A 164 3.09 54.32 15.11
C TYR A 164 2.95 54.36 16.63
N LYS A 165 3.79 55.14 17.32
CA LYS A 165 3.68 55.32 18.77
C LYS A 165 2.32 55.90 19.15
N PHE A 166 1.90 56.97 18.49
CA PHE A 166 0.61 57.60 18.75
C PHE A 166 -0.54 56.63 18.48
N LEU A 167 -0.55 55.94 17.34
CA LEU A 167 -1.62 55.00 16.99
C LEU A 167 -1.66 53.80 17.96
N GLN A 168 -0.51 53.23 18.33
CA GLN A 168 -0.49 52.11 19.27
C GLN A 168 -0.98 52.48 20.68
N GLU A 169 -0.74 53.71 21.14
CA GLU A 169 -1.15 54.17 22.47
C GLU A 169 -2.62 54.61 22.53
N ASN A 170 -3.25 54.92 21.39
CA ASN A 170 -4.51 55.67 21.36
C ASN A 170 -5.59 55.14 20.43
N ALA A 171 -5.25 54.34 19.43
CA ALA A 171 -6.20 53.89 18.40
C ALA A 171 -6.70 52.48 18.67
N ASP A 172 -8.00 52.26 18.44
CA ASP A 172 -8.59 50.92 18.40
C ASP A 172 -8.61 50.38 16.96
N GLU A 173 -8.99 49.10 16.80
CA GLU A 173 -9.05 48.44 15.48
C GLU A 173 -9.90 49.23 14.48
N ARG A 174 -11.05 49.76 14.92
CA ARG A 174 -11.98 50.51 14.07
C ARG A 174 -11.42 51.83 13.54
N ASP A 175 -10.51 52.45 14.28
CA ASP A 175 -9.96 53.75 13.90
C ASP A 175 -8.88 53.63 12.82
N THR A 176 -8.31 52.43 12.64
CA THR A 176 -7.15 52.17 11.76
C THR A 176 -7.46 51.37 10.51
N ILE A 177 -8.74 51.04 10.24
CA ILE A 177 -9.19 50.24 9.09
C ILE A 177 -8.63 50.73 7.75
N VAL A 178 -8.55 52.06 7.55
CA VAL A 178 -8.02 52.65 6.30
C VAL A 178 -6.54 52.26 6.06
N LEU A 179 -5.79 52.06 7.15
CA LEU A 179 -4.38 51.71 7.07
C LEU A 179 -4.14 50.24 6.72
N GLU A 180 -5.14 49.35 6.86
CA GLU A 180 -5.02 47.94 6.47
C GLU A 180 -4.71 47.74 4.97
N VAL A 181 -5.25 48.62 4.13
CA VAL A 181 -5.07 48.58 2.67
C VAL A 181 -4.03 49.60 2.17
N THR A 182 -3.61 50.52 3.04
CA THR A 182 -2.64 51.58 2.73
C THR A 182 -1.21 51.02 2.86
N PRO A 183 -0.28 51.32 1.95
CA PRO A 183 1.11 50.97 2.13
C PRO A 183 1.72 51.86 3.22
N CYS A 184 1.56 51.48 4.48
CA CYS A 184 1.99 52.26 5.63
C CYS A 184 3.12 51.60 6.43
N ILE A 185 3.50 50.35 6.13
CA ILE A 185 4.59 49.66 6.84
C ILE A 185 5.93 50.04 6.21
N LEU A 186 6.78 50.68 7.00
CA LEU A 186 8.10 51.14 6.58
C LEU A 186 9.12 49.98 6.56
N VAL A 187 9.68 49.70 5.40
CA VAL A 187 10.68 48.63 5.16
C VAL A 187 11.90 49.18 4.40
N GLU A 188 12.86 48.31 4.06
CA GLU A 188 14.10 48.67 3.33
C GLU A 188 14.84 49.87 3.97
N ASN A 189 15.04 49.84 5.29
CA ASN A 189 15.73 50.88 6.07
C ASN A 189 15.16 52.29 5.85
N GLY A 190 13.84 52.42 5.77
CA GLY A 190 13.17 53.72 5.68
C GLY A 190 13.00 54.27 4.27
N THR A 191 13.09 53.42 3.24
CA THR A 191 13.04 53.85 1.84
C THR A 191 11.85 53.32 1.06
N LYS A 192 11.08 52.40 1.64
CA LYS A 192 9.92 51.76 1.02
C LYS A 192 8.78 51.64 2.00
N PHE A 193 7.56 51.85 1.51
CA PHE A 193 6.35 51.46 2.20
C PHE A 193 5.69 50.25 1.53
N VAL A 194 5.15 49.35 2.33
CA VAL A 194 4.39 48.18 1.89
C VAL A 194 3.09 48.08 2.65
N ARG A 195 2.11 47.37 2.09
CA ARG A 195 0.86 47.10 2.78
C ARG A 195 1.10 46.17 3.97
N PRO A 196 0.31 46.27 5.04
CA PRO A 196 0.38 45.35 6.18
C PRO A 196 0.44 43.87 5.78
N GLY A 197 -0.44 43.41 4.88
CA GLY A 197 -0.45 42.02 4.39
C GLY A 197 0.76 41.61 3.52
N GLU A 198 1.70 42.51 3.23
CA GLU A 198 2.96 42.20 2.53
C GLU A 198 4.16 42.11 3.49
N ALA A 199 3.94 42.42 4.77
CA ALA A 199 4.94 42.42 5.81
C ALA A 199 4.60 41.41 6.92
N VAL A 200 5.62 40.69 7.37
CA VAL A 200 5.51 39.71 8.47
C VAL A 200 6.37 40.18 9.63
N VAL A 201 5.85 40.08 10.86
CA VAL A 201 6.54 40.56 12.06
C VAL A 201 7.79 39.70 12.33
N GLU A 202 7.63 38.39 12.43
CA GLU A 202 8.72 37.43 12.67
C GLU A 202 9.07 36.67 11.38
N LEU A 203 10.05 37.19 10.63
CA LEU A 203 10.60 36.55 9.44
C LEU A 203 12.13 36.68 9.40
N GLN A 204 12.83 35.58 9.12
CA GLN A 204 14.28 35.63 8.96
C GLN A 204 14.66 36.40 7.70
N GLY A 205 15.73 37.21 7.77
CA GLY A 205 16.14 38.06 6.64
C GLY A 205 16.45 37.29 5.34
N LYS A 206 16.85 36.02 5.44
CA LYS A 206 17.13 35.15 4.29
C LYS A 206 15.87 34.65 3.56
N ASP A 207 14.73 34.71 4.25
CA ASP A 207 13.44 34.23 3.79
C ASP A 207 12.56 35.37 3.23
N GLU A 208 13.06 36.62 3.25
CA GLU A 208 12.45 37.73 2.52
C GLU A 208 12.46 37.48 1.01
N ILE A 209 11.33 37.72 0.35
CA ILE A 209 11.19 37.57 -1.12
C ILE A 209 10.88 38.92 -1.73
N LYS A 210 11.89 39.79 -1.81
CA LYS A 210 11.72 41.15 -2.35
C LYS A 210 11.44 41.13 -3.86
N PRO A 211 10.48 41.92 -4.38
CA PRO A 211 9.73 42.98 -3.69
C PRO A 211 8.33 42.56 -3.20
N PHE A 212 8.09 41.28 -2.94
CA PHE A 212 6.74 40.72 -2.72
C PHE A 212 6.41 40.40 -1.26
N LEU A 213 7.41 39.98 -0.48
CA LEU A 213 7.28 39.64 0.94
C LEU A 213 8.44 40.24 1.73
N TYR A 214 8.11 40.96 2.79
CA TYR A 214 9.05 41.71 3.62
C TYR A 214 8.96 41.28 5.09
N ARG A 215 10.09 41.41 5.81
CA ARG A 215 10.06 41.40 7.27
C ARG A 215 9.87 42.81 7.81
N VAL A 216 9.16 42.93 8.93
CA VAL A 216 9.16 44.18 9.70
C VAL A 216 10.57 44.44 10.24
N PRO A 217 11.14 45.65 10.06
CA PRO A 217 12.45 45.99 10.62
C PRO A 217 12.47 45.79 12.15
N PRO A 218 13.52 45.16 12.71
CA PRO A 218 13.60 44.90 14.16
C PRO A 218 13.42 46.16 15.03
N GLU A 219 13.84 47.33 14.54
CA GLU A 219 13.71 48.61 15.21
C GLU A 219 12.24 49.03 15.43
N LEU A 220 11.35 48.57 14.55
CA LEU A 220 9.91 48.80 14.61
C LEU A 220 9.17 47.67 15.34
N GLY A 221 9.86 46.62 15.81
CA GLY A 221 9.26 45.48 16.51
C GLY A 221 8.50 45.86 17.80
N LYS A 222 8.81 47.01 18.41
CA LYS A 222 8.05 47.58 19.54
C LYS A 222 6.60 47.97 19.20
N PHE A 223 6.27 48.06 17.91
CA PHE A 223 4.93 48.36 17.41
C PHE A 223 4.18 47.11 16.93
N ARG A 224 4.62 45.91 17.33
CA ARG A 224 4.02 44.63 16.90
C ARG A 224 2.50 44.57 17.10
N ASN A 225 1.97 45.15 18.19
CA ASN A 225 0.55 45.07 18.49
C ASN A 225 -0.24 45.90 17.47
N LEU A 226 0.23 47.11 17.17
CA LEU A 226 -0.34 47.94 16.11
C LEU A 226 -0.25 47.23 14.76
N PHE A 227 0.92 46.70 14.39
CA PHE A 227 1.08 46.06 13.08
C PHE A 227 0.16 44.84 12.91
N ARG A 228 -0.07 44.06 13.97
CA ARG A 228 -1.05 42.97 13.96
C ARG A 228 -2.47 43.50 13.76
N THR A 229 -2.86 44.57 14.45
CA THR A 229 -4.15 45.24 14.25
C THR A 229 -4.32 45.77 12.83
N LEU A 230 -3.24 46.26 12.20
CA LEU A 230 -3.25 46.71 10.81
C LEU A 230 -3.30 45.56 9.79
N GLY A 231 -3.15 44.29 10.21
CA GLY A 231 -3.20 43.13 9.33
C GLY A 231 -1.84 42.51 8.97
N CYS A 232 -0.74 42.88 9.63
CA CYS A 232 0.52 42.12 9.53
C CYS A 232 0.38 40.79 10.29
N CYS A 233 0.74 39.68 9.68
CA CYS A 233 0.78 38.41 10.38
C CYS A 233 2.04 38.29 11.26
N GLU A 234 1.91 37.59 12.39
CA GLU A 234 3.03 37.31 13.29
C GLU A 234 4.09 36.46 12.57
N PHE A 235 3.65 35.39 11.91
CA PHE A 235 4.49 34.46 11.15
C PHE A 235 4.04 34.39 9.69
N VAL A 236 4.93 33.90 8.83
CA VAL A 236 4.62 33.68 7.41
C VAL A 236 3.68 32.49 7.23
N THR A 237 2.67 32.65 6.39
CA THR A 237 1.63 31.65 6.11
C THR A 237 1.68 31.19 4.64
N CYS A 238 0.95 30.13 4.29
CA CYS A 238 0.86 29.66 2.91
C CYS A 238 0.26 30.73 1.99
N THR A 239 -0.70 31.52 2.49
CA THR A 239 -1.32 32.62 1.74
C THR A 239 -0.31 33.68 1.31
N HIS A 240 0.69 34.00 2.14
CA HIS A 240 1.74 34.95 1.77
C HIS A 240 2.53 34.45 0.56
N TYR A 241 2.97 33.20 0.59
CA TYR A 241 3.72 32.61 -0.52
C TYR A 241 2.86 32.45 -1.78
N ALA A 242 1.58 32.11 -1.64
CA ALA A 242 0.65 32.06 -2.77
C ALA A 242 0.48 33.45 -3.43
N VAL A 243 0.36 34.52 -2.64
CA VAL A 243 0.31 35.91 -3.15
C VAL A 243 1.62 36.31 -3.83
N VAL A 244 2.78 35.87 -3.31
CA VAL A 244 4.08 36.07 -3.97
C VAL A 244 4.07 35.43 -5.38
N LEU A 245 3.64 34.17 -5.47
CA LEU A 245 3.57 33.44 -6.75
C LEU A 245 2.56 34.09 -7.71
N GLU A 246 1.42 34.56 -7.21
CA GLU A 246 0.43 35.30 -7.99
C GLU A 246 0.99 36.62 -8.54
N LYS A 247 1.69 37.41 -7.71
CA LYS A 247 2.32 38.67 -8.16
C LYS A 247 3.42 38.41 -9.18
N MET A 248 4.21 37.35 -8.99
CA MET A 248 5.21 36.92 -9.96
C MET A 248 4.57 36.53 -11.30
N ARG A 249 3.47 35.78 -11.26
CA ARG A 249 2.70 35.42 -12.45
C ARG A 249 2.20 36.65 -13.21
N LYS A 250 1.67 37.64 -12.48
CA LYS A 250 1.22 38.93 -13.05
C LYS A 250 2.37 39.72 -13.67
N SER A 251 3.59 39.61 -13.14
CA SER A 251 4.76 40.29 -13.73
C SER A 251 5.33 39.61 -14.97
N CYS A 252 5.26 38.27 -15.06
CA CYS A 252 5.85 37.53 -16.19
C CYS A 252 4.87 37.25 -17.34
N CYS A 253 3.55 37.33 -17.15
CA CYS A 253 2.54 37.17 -18.22
C CYS A 253 2.78 35.94 -19.13
N ASP A 254 3.01 34.76 -18.54
CA ASP A 254 3.29 33.46 -19.20
C ASP A 254 4.70 33.31 -19.78
N ALA A 255 5.55 34.33 -19.66
CA ALA A 255 6.93 34.21 -20.08
C ALA A 255 7.71 33.23 -19.20
N LYS A 256 8.75 32.64 -19.82
CA LYS A 256 9.79 31.87 -19.12
C LYS A 256 10.38 32.71 -17.99
N LEU A 257 10.42 32.14 -16.79
CA LEU A 257 11.06 32.76 -15.62
C LEU A 257 12.56 32.92 -15.87
N HIS A 258 13.08 34.14 -15.69
CA HIS A 258 14.52 34.37 -15.75
C HIS A 258 15.20 33.90 -14.44
N PRO A 259 16.53 33.74 -14.37
CA PRO A 259 17.19 33.13 -13.19
C PRO A 259 16.89 33.78 -11.83
N ASN A 260 16.79 35.11 -11.78
CA ASN A 260 16.44 35.81 -10.53
C ASN A 260 14.96 35.64 -10.11
N GLU A 261 14.04 35.44 -11.06
CA GLU A 261 12.65 35.10 -10.78
C GLU A 261 12.58 33.65 -10.33
N LEU A 262 13.25 32.73 -11.02
CA LEU A 262 13.30 31.32 -10.65
C LEU A 262 13.82 31.14 -9.21
N LYS A 263 14.84 31.92 -8.80
CA LYS A 263 15.32 31.93 -7.40
C LYS A 263 14.21 32.33 -6.41
N LYS A 264 13.44 33.38 -6.70
CA LYS A 264 12.34 33.85 -5.85
C LYS A 264 11.16 32.87 -5.86
N CYS A 265 10.84 32.30 -7.01
CA CYS A 265 9.83 31.26 -7.17
C CYS A 265 10.20 30.03 -6.33
N SER A 266 11.45 29.59 -6.40
CA SER A 266 11.96 28.48 -5.58
C SER A 266 11.85 28.80 -4.09
N GLN A 267 12.19 30.01 -3.65
CA GLN A 267 12.00 30.42 -2.26
C GLN A 267 10.53 30.40 -1.84
N ALA A 268 9.63 30.89 -2.69
CA ALA A 268 8.19 30.93 -2.40
C ALA A 268 7.58 29.52 -2.35
N VAL A 269 7.88 28.65 -3.31
CA VAL A 269 7.41 27.26 -3.35
C VAL A 269 7.96 26.46 -2.17
N LYS A 270 9.26 26.64 -1.86
CA LYS A 270 9.90 26.02 -0.70
C LYS A 270 9.24 26.45 0.60
N GLY A 271 9.03 27.75 0.77
CA GLY A 271 8.37 28.32 1.94
C GLY A 271 6.93 27.81 2.07
N PHE A 272 6.16 27.84 0.98
CA PHE A 272 4.78 27.38 0.92
C PHE A 272 4.64 25.93 1.39
N PHE A 273 5.37 24.99 0.78
CA PHE A 273 5.25 23.58 1.14
C PHE A 273 5.86 23.25 2.50
N LYS A 274 6.87 24.01 2.95
CA LYS A 274 7.39 23.88 4.31
C LYS A 274 6.33 24.29 5.34
N THR A 275 5.70 25.44 5.16
CA THR A 275 4.63 25.94 6.04
C THR A 275 3.42 25.00 6.05
N LEU A 276 3.02 24.46 4.89
CA LEU A 276 1.94 23.48 4.78
C LEU A 276 2.24 22.16 5.51
N GLN A 277 3.51 21.75 5.55
CA GLN A 277 3.93 20.54 6.25
C GLN A 277 4.01 20.74 7.77
N GLU A 278 4.48 21.91 8.22
CA GLU A 278 4.71 22.23 9.63
C GLU A 278 3.44 22.64 10.39
N ASN A 279 2.42 23.15 9.70
CA ASN A 279 1.20 23.67 10.33
C ASN A 279 -0.07 23.05 9.73
N SER A 280 -0.74 22.18 10.48
CA SER A 280 -1.97 21.50 10.04
C SER A 280 -3.16 22.44 9.83
N GLU A 281 -3.18 23.62 10.48
CA GLU A 281 -4.29 24.58 10.38
C GLU A 281 -4.29 25.35 9.04
N GLU A 282 -3.18 25.35 8.30
CA GLU A 282 -3.04 26.05 7.02
C GLU A 282 -3.92 25.45 5.92
N ALA A 283 -4.30 24.16 6.00
CA ALA A 283 -5.20 23.56 5.02
C ALA A 283 -6.58 24.25 5.01
N SER A 284 -7.07 24.64 6.18
CA SER A 284 -8.35 25.35 6.34
C SER A 284 -8.29 26.76 5.77
N THR A 285 -7.19 27.49 6.01
CA THR A 285 -7.01 28.85 5.48
C THR A 285 -6.87 28.84 3.96
N LEU A 286 -6.18 27.85 3.40
CA LEU A 286 -6.06 27.65 1.95
C LEU A 286 -7.40 27.38 1.25
N SER A 287 -8.42 26.90 1.97
CA SER A 287 -9.76 26.71 1.39
C SER A 287 -10.42 28.03 0.96
N THR A 288 -10.01 29.16 1.55
CA THR A 288 -10.47 30.51 1.12
C THR A 288 -9.74 31.03 -0.12
N LEU A 289 -8.63 30.39 -0.49
CA LEU A 289 -7.75 30.83 -1.55
C LEU A 289 -8.29 30.34 -2.89
N SER A 290 -8.55 31.26 -3.82
CA SER A 290 -9.20 30.93 -5.10
C SER A 290 -8.27 30.27 -6.11
N THR A 291 -6.97 30.61 -6.10
CA THR A 291 -6.01 30.13 -7.10
C THR A 291 -4.61 30.09 -6.52
N LEU A 292 -3.93 28.96 -6.70
CA LEU A 292 -2.51 28.78 -6.40
C LEU A 292 -1.75 28.69 -7.72
N TYR A 293 -0.62 29.39 -7.84
CA TYR A 293 0.27 29.27 -8.99
C TYR A 293 1.52 28.49 -8.62
N LEU A 294 1.87 27.50 -9.43
CA LEU A 294 3.05 26.67 -9.23
C LEU A 294 3.93 26.63 -10.48
N PRO A 295 5.25 26.38 -10.31
CA PRO A 295 6.20 26.30 -11.41
C PRO A 295 5.90 25.10 -12.30
N ALA A 296 5.83 25.32 -13.60
CA ALA A 296 5.51 24.32 -14.58
C ALA A 296 6.66 24.10 -15.56
N ILE A 297 6.72 22.89 -16.11
CA ILE A 297 7.55 22.52 -17.26
C ILE A 297 6.67 21.82 -18.30
N PRO A 298 6.97 21.93 -19.59
CA PRO A 298 6.28 21.15 -20.61
C PRO A 298 6.58 19.64 -20.46
N SER A 299 5.67 18.83 -20.99
CA SER A 299 5.81 17.37 -21.08
C SER A 299 7.13 16.95 -21.75
N GLY A 300 7.69 15.81 -21.33
CA GLY A 300 8.88 15.20 -21.93
C GLY A 300 10.24 15.78 -21.55
N ILE A 301 10.30 16.73 -20.62
CA ILE A 301 11.57 17.21 -20.09
C ILE A 301 11.99 16.37 -18.87
N ARG A 302 12.97 15.48 -19.07
CA ARG A 302 13.62 14.73 -17.98
C ARG A 302 14.33 15.66 -17.01
N CYS A 303 13.84 15.76 -15.78
CA CYS A 303 14.37 16.71 -14.78
C CYS A 303 15.79 16.35 -14.31
N LEU A 304 16.19 15.08 -14.43
CA LEU A 304 17.43 14.54 -13.85
C LEU A 304 18.60 14.45 -14.85
N GLU A 305 18.35 14.52 -16.16
CA GLU A 305 19.38 14.28 -17.19
C GLU A 305 19.73 15.54 -18.03
N ILE A 306 18.91 16.59 -17.96
CA ILE A 306 19.10 17.79 -18.78
C ILE A 306 19.88 18.87 -18.01
N ASN A 307 20.76 19.60 -18.71
CA ASN A 307 21.33 20.85 -18.20
C ASN A 307 20.20 21.81 -17.81
N LEU A 308 19.88 21.88 -16.51
CA LEU A 308 18.81 22.68 -15.89
C LEU A 308 18.76 24.13 -16.39
N ASN A 309 19.88 24.65 -16.89
CA ASN A 309 20.03 25.98 -17.49
C ASN A 309 19.18 26.20 -18.76
N THR A 310 18.66 25.14 -19.39
CA THR A 310 17.86 25.22 -20.63
C THR A 310 16.36 25.11 -20.41
N ILE A 311 15.92 24.52 -19.29
CA ILE A 311 14.50 24.28 -18.99
C ILE A 311 13.72 25.59 -18.97
N SER A 312 12.62 25.66 -19.73
CA SER A 312 11.69 26.77 -19.70
C SER A 312 10.68 26.55 -18.58
N VAL A 313 10.93 27.17 -17.42
CA VAL A 313 10.00 27.15 -16.30
C VAL A 313 9.03 28.32 -16.42
N THR A 314 7.74 28.05 -16.35
CA THR A 314 6.64 29.03 -16.36
C THR A 314 5.82 28.90 -15.07
N LEU A 315 4.86 29.80 -14.83
CA LEU A 315 3.95 29.72 -13.67
C LEU A 315 2.52 29.48 -14.17
N HIS A 316 1.86 28.43 -13.70
CA HIS A 316 0.49 28.08 -14.11
C HIS A 316 -0.36 27.78 -12.88
N LYS A 317 -1.69 27.75 -13.05
CA LYS A 317 -2.57 27.38 -11.95
C LYS A 317 -2.27 25.94 -11.55
N SER A 318 -2.13 25.71 -10.24
CA SER A 318 -1.80 24.42 -9.67
C SER A 318 -2.74 23.32 -10.13
N SER A 319 -4.05 23.61 -10.21
CA SER A 319 -5.09 22.67 -10.68
C SER A 319 -5.09 22.36 -12.18
N GLU A 320 -4.32 23.11 -12.97
CA GLU A 320 -4.12 22.84 -14.40
C GLU A 320 -2.83 22.05 -14.66
N LEU A 321 -2.06 21.74 -13.61
CA LEU A 321 -0.80 21.01 -13.70
C LEU A 321 -0.98 19.52 -13.46
N VAL A 322 -0.10 18.73 -14.07
CA VAL A 322 0.07 17.31 -13.78
C VAL A 322 1.23 17.12 -12.82
N PHE A 323 0.99 16.46 -11.70
CA PHE A 323 2.02 15.97 -10.82
C PHE A 323 2.39 14.54 -11.22
N ASN A 324 3.67 14.32 -11.52
CA ASN A 324 4.18 12.99 -11.84
C ASN A 324 4.34 12.16 -10.56
N ASP A 325 3.30 11.41 -10.19
CA ASP A 325 3.33 10.42 -9.11
C ASP A 325 3.70 9.01 -9.59
N VAL A 326 3.98 8.83 -10.89
CA VAL A 326 4.41 7.57 -11.51
C VAL A 326 5.71 7.79 -12.29
N PRO A 327 6.88 7.85 -11.61
CA PRO A 327 8.16 8.16 -12.26
C PRO A 327 8.52 7.24 -13.44
N ALA A 328 7.99 6.00 -13.45
CA ALA A 328 8.18 5.04 -14.55
C ALA A 328 7.63 5.50 -15.91
N TYR A 329 6.73 6.51 -15.93
CA TYR A 329 6.14 7.06 -17.15
C TYR A 329 6.88 8.28 -17.69
N GLU A 330 7.88 8.82 -16.98
CA GLU A 330 8.51 10.13 -17.28
C GLU A 330 8.95 10.27 -18.75
N ASP A 331 9.47 9.20 -19.35
CA ASP A 331 9.97 9.18 -20.71
C ASP A 331 8.98 8.66 -21.77
N ARG A 332 7.77 8.29 -21.35
CA ARG A 332 6.69 7.81 -22.24
C ARG A 332 5.59 8.85 -22.42
N VAL A 333 5.66 9.96 -21.70
CA VAL A 333 4.65 11.03 -21.70
C VAL A 333 5.14 12.30 -22.42
N GLU A 334 6.15 12.19 -23.29
CA GLU A 334 6.71 13.34 -24.01
C GLU A 334 5.65 14.04 -24.89
N GLU A 335 4.85 13.25 -25.62
CA GLU A 335 3.79 13.70 -26.51
C GLU A 335 2.44 13.94 -25.79
N LEU A 336 2.42 13.98 -24.46
CA LEU A 336 1.20 14.30 -23.70
C LEU A 336 0.80 15.77 -23.85
N HIS A 337 1.76 16.65 -24.19
CA HIS A 337 1.57 18.10 -24.39
C HIS A 337 0.85 18.85 -23.24
N GLN A 338 0.96 18.36 -22.01
CA GLN A 338 0.46 19.00 -20.80
C GLN A 338 1.58 19.70 -20.00
N HIS A 339 1.18 20.57 -19.07
CA HIS A 339 2.09 21.24 -18.15
C HIS A 339 2.29 20.39 -16.90
N PHE A 340 3.52 19.97 -16.64
CA PHE A 340 3.90 19.22 -15.46
C PHE A 340 4.37 20.16 -14.35
N LEU A 341 4.03 19.85 -13.10
CA LEU A 341 4.60 20.50 -11.93
C LEU A 341 6.12 20.25 -11.90
N LEU A 342 6.91 21.31 -11.79
CA LEU A 342 8.37 21.17 -11.64
C LEU A 342 8.67 20.38 -10.36
N ASP A 343 9.56 19.38 -10.47
CA ASP A 343 9.95 18.54 -9.35
C ASP A 343 10.34 19.39 -8.13
N LEU A 344 9.63 19.17 -7.03
CA LEU A 344 9.80 19.88 -5.77
C LEU A 344 11.20 19.68 -5.17
N LYS A 345 11.90 18.59 -5.53
CA LYS A 345 13.31 18.36 -5.19
C LYS A 345 14.21 19.44 -5.80
N LEU A 346 13.97 19.84 -7.05
CA LEU A 346 14.72 20.92 -7.72
C LEU A 346 14.46 22.26 -7.05
N MET A 347 13.27 22.45 -6.47
CA MET A 347 12.92 23.64 -5.68
C MET A 347 13.44 23.60 -4.23
N LYS A 348 14.23 22.58 -3.86
CA LYS A 348 14.80 22.39 -2.51
C LYS A 348 13.72 22.32 -1.42
N VAL A 349 12.54 21.82 -1.77
CA VAL A 349 11.51 21.41 -0.80
C VAL A 349 12.05 20.14 -0.13
N GLY A 350 12.56 20.27 1.09
CA GLY A 350 12.99 19.12 1.89
C GLY A 350 11.83 18.64 2.75
N SER A 351 11.69 17.32 2.90
CA SER A 351 10.81 16.72 3.91
C SER A 351 11.41 17.01 5.30
N THR A 352 10.76 17.86 6.08
CA THR A 352 11.41 18.42 7.27
C THR A 352 11.62 17.41 8.40
N LEU A 353 10.94 16.25 8.47
CA LEU A 353 11.16 15.27 9.55
C LEU A 353 10.71 13.80 9.31
N THR A 354 10.12 13.43 8.17
CA THR A 354 9.72 12.04 7.88
C THR A 354 9.92 11.72 6.39
N ARG A 355 9.89 10.44 5.98
CA ARG A 355 9.79 10.01 4.57
C ARG A 355 8.45 10.49 3.97
N THR A 356 8.21 11.79 3.91
CA THR A 356 6.97 12.34 3.37
C THR A 356 7.03 12.22 1.86
N GLU A 357 6.11 11.43 1.30
CA GLU A 357 5.98 11.31 -0.15
C GLU A 357 5.37 12.61 -0.69
N PHE A 358 5.93 13.18 -1.75
CA PHE A 358 5.40 14.43 -2.32
C PHE A 358 3.93 14.29 -2.75
N LYS A 359 3.48 13.08 -3.07
CA LYS A 359 2.07 12.75 -3.28
C LYS A 359 1.22 13.12 -2.07
N GLU A 360 1.59 12.72 -0.86
CA GLU A 360 0.87 13.08 0.37
C GLU A 360 0.84 14.60 0.59
N VAL A 361 1.94 15.30 0.27
CA VAL A 361 2.00 16.76 0.39
C VAL A 361 1.03 17.43 -0.59
N MET A 362 0.90 16.91 -1.82
CA MET A 362 -0.09 17.41 -2.77
C MET A 362 -1.51 17.15 -2.28
N MET A 363 -1.77 15.97 -1.71
CA MET A 363 -3.09 15.60 -1.19
C MET A 363 -3.53 16.45 0.02
N LYS A 364 -2.62 17.18 0.69
CA LYS A 364 -2.97 18.16 1.74
C LYS A 364 -3.57 19.45 1.20
N LEU A 365 -3.42 19.76 -0.09
CA LEU A 365 -4.03 20.94 -0.69
C LEU A 365 -5.56 20.76 -0.79
N PRO A 366 -6.36 21.83 -0.73
CA PRO A 366 -7.77 21.77 -1.12
C PRO A 366 -7.94 21.26 -2.57
N LEU A 367 -8.99 20.48 -2.84
CA LEU A 367 -9.21 19.84 -4.15
C LEU A 367 -9.13 20.81 -5.34
N HIS A 368 -9.64 22.04 -5.21
CA HIS A 368 -9.60 23.04 -6.29
C HIS A 368 -8.22 23.65 -6.54
N LEU A 369 -7.26 23.40 -5.65
CA LEU A 369 -5.86 23.82 -5.75
C LEU A 369 -4.90 22.65 -6.02
N GLN A 370 -5.37 21.40 -5.93
CA GLN A 370 -4.55 20.21 -6.16
C GLN A 370 -4.18 20.06 -7.63
N PRO A 371 -2.91 19.80 -7.97
CA PRO A 371 -2.53 19.28 -9.28
C PRO A 371 -3.19 17.93 -9.56
N LYS A 372 -3.40 17.62 -10.84
CA LYS A 372 -3.86 16.31 -11.30
C LYS A 372 -2.76 15.27 -11.11
N MET A 373 -3.10 14.09 -10.60
CA MET A 373 -2.13 12.99 -10.48
C MET A 373 -1.99 12.29 -11.83
N LEU A 374 -0.75 12.07 -12.27
CA LEU A 374 -0.48 11.35 -13.54
C LEU A 374 -1.11 9.95 -13.53
N SER A 375 -1.08 9.25 -12.40
CA SER A 375 -1.70 7.93 -12.22
C SER A 375 -3.21 7.89 -12.46
N LEU A 376 -3.90 9.04 -12.35
CA LEU A 376 -5.34 9.15 -12.56
C LEU A 376 -5.69 9.55 -14.00
N GLU A 377 -4.82 10.32 -14.66
CA GLU A 377 -5.04 10.81 -16.02
C GLU A 377 -4.53 9.83 -17.08
N VAL A 378 -3.52 9.00 -16.74
CA VAL A 378 -2.87 8.09 -17.68
C VAL A 378 -3.02 6.64 -17.23
N ARG A 379 -3.53 5.80 -18.12
CA ARG A 379 -3.65 4.35 -17.93
C ARG A 379 -2.74 3.61 -18.89
N GLU A 380 -1.99 2.65 -18.38
CA GLU A 380 -1.24 1.73 -19.21
C GLU A 380 -2.14 0.57 -19.63
N LYS A 381 -2.14 0.23 -20.92
CA LYS A 381 -2.90 -0.90 -21.47
C LYS A 381 -1.99 -1.80 -22.30
N ARG A 382 -2.32 -3.08 -22.35
CA ARG A 382 -1.68 -4.06 -23.25
C ARG A 382 -2.18 -3.85 -24.68
N ILE A 383 -1.25 -3.77 -25.64
CA ILE A 383 -1.58 -3.68 -27.08
C ILE A 383 -1.31 -5.00 -27.79
N ASP A 384 -0.24 -5.71 -27.42
CA ASP A 384 0.20 -6.91 -28.12
C ASP A 384 0.69 -7.99 -27.13
N GLY A 385 0.67 -9.24 -27.60
CA GLY A 385 1.15 -10.42 -26.87
C GLY A 385 0.25 -11.64 -27.06
N VAL A 386 0.77 -12.63 -27.77
CA VAL A 386 0.08 -13.89 -28.03
C VAL A 386 0.25 -14.81 -26.83
N LEU A 387 -0.84 -15.40 -26.37
CA LEU A 387 -0.82 -16.33 -25.24
C LEU A 387 -0.06 -17.62 -25.59
N VAL A 388 0.88 -17.99 -24.74
CA VAL A 388 1.67 -19.22 -24.85
C VAL A 388 1.34 -20.13 -23.66
N LYS A 389 1.40 -21.46 -23.87
CA LYS A 389 1.23 -22.43 -22.77
C LYS A 389 2.51 -22.54 -21.95
N SER A 390 2.39 -22.51 -20.63
CA SER A 390 3.52 -22.66 -19.70
C SER A 390 3.15 -23.56 -18.54
N LEU A 391 3.72 -24.78 -18.53
CA LEU A 391 3.50 -25.75 -17.45
C LEU A 391 3.94 -25.23 -16.07
N VAL A 392 4.93 -24.33 -16.03
CA VAL A 392 5.41 -23.70 -14.79
C VAL A 392 4.35 -22.75 -14.23
N PHE A 393 3.69 -21.99 -15.10
CA PHE A 393 2.63 -21.06 -14.70
C PHE A 393 1.36 -21.82 -14.36
N ASP A 394 1.02 -22.87 -15.11
CA ASP A 394 -0.09 -23.77 -14.80
C ASP A 394 0.09 -24.40 -13.41
N SER A 395 1.29 -24.90 -13.09
CA SER A 395 1.61 -25.44 -11.76
C SER A 395 1.54 -24.39 -10.63
N MET A 396 1.85 -23.13 -10.93
CA MET A 396 1.73 -22.03 -9.96
C MET A 396 0.26 -21.66 -9.73
N MET A 397 -0.54 -21.61 -10.79
CA MET A 397 -1.98 -21.38 -10.72
C MET A 397 -2.70 -22.49 -9.95
N LEU A 398 -2.33 -23.75 -10.21
CA LEU A 398 -2.85 -24.89 -9.42
C LEU A 398 -2.56 -24.71 -7.93
N ARG A 399 -1.35 -24.26 -7.57
CA ARG A 399 -0.99 -23.99 -6.16
C ARG A 399 -1.79 -22.84 -5.55
N LEU A 400 -1.95 -21.74 -6.27
CA LEU A 400 -2.75 -20.59 -5.81
C LEU A 400 -4.20 -21.00 -5.50
N CYS A 401 -4.76 -21.93 -6.28
CA CYS A 401 -6.13 -22.42 -6.10
C CYS A 401 -6.29 -23.49 -5.01
N THR A 402 -5.21 -23.93 -4.34
CA THR A 402 -5.31 -24.94 -3.28
C THR A 402 -5.89 -24.34 -1.98
N PRO A 403 -6.74 -25.09 -1.23
CA PRO A 403 -7.21 -24.67 0.09
C PRO A 403 -6.06 -24.35 1.05
N GLN A 404 -4.99 -25.12 0.97
CA GLN A 404 -3.76 -24.94 1.75
C GLN A 404 -3.13 -23.56 1.56
N PHE A 405 -3.19 -23.02 0.34
CA PHE A 405 -2.68 -21.70 0.05
C PHE A 405 -3.58 -20.61 0.65
N GLY A 406 -4.90 -20.70 0.46
CA GLY A 406 -5.89 -19.78 1.04
C GLY A 406 -5.80 -19.70 2.56
N GLN A 407 -5.79 -20.84 3.23
CA GLN A 407 -5.59 -20.96 4.68
C GLN A 407 -4.22 -20.42 5.13
N GLY A 408 -3.17 -20.60 4.32
CA GLY A 408 -1.87 -20.01 4.57
C GLY A 408 -1.90 -18.48 4.55
N ILE A 409 -2.66 -17.87 3.63
CA ILE A 409 -2.90 -16.42 3.58
C ILE A 409 -3.72 -15.96 4.78
N ALA A 410 -4.81 -16.65 5.11
CA ALA A 410 -5.65 -16.36 6.27
C ALA A 410 -4.82 -16.32 7.56
N ARG A 411 -3.97 -17.33 7.77
CA ARG A 411 -3.07 -17.42 8.92
C ARG A 411 -2.05 -16.27 8.97
N ILE A 412 -1.55 -15.82 7.82
CA ILE A 412 -0.67 -14.64 7.77
C ILE A 412 -1.42 -13.38 8.20
N ILE A 413 -2.63 -13.19 7.69
CA ILE A 413 -3.48 -12.02 7.99
C ILE A 413 -3.82 -11.97 9.48
N GLU A 414 -4.25 -13.09 10.07
CA GLU A 414 -4.53 -13.22 11.50
C GLU A 414 -3.30 -12.88 12.35
N HIS A 415 -2.13 -13.42 11.98
CA HIS A 415 -0.88 -13.12 12.67
C HIS A 415 -0.55 -11.62 12.67
N ASP A 416 -0.62 -10.99 11.50
CA ASP A 416 -0.31 -9.57 11.33
C ASP A 416 -1.34 -8.65 12.00
N ASN A 417 -2.58 -9.14 12.20
CA ASN A 417 -3.66 -8.40 12.86
C ASN A 417 -3.98 -8.87 14.28
N SER A 418 -3.15 -9.71 14.90
CA SER A 418 -3.39 -10.32 16.23
C SER A 418 -3.57 -9.35 17.43
N GLN A 419 -3.55 -8.04 17.21
CA GLN A 419 -3.86 -6.99 18.20
C GLN A 419 -5.23 -6.32 17.96
N LYS A 420 -5.93 -6.65 16.87
CA LYS A 420 -7.28 -6.15 16.55
C LYS A 420 -8.32 -7.19 16.99
N PRO A 421 -9.24 -6.85 17.89
CA PRO A 421 -10.12 -7.83 18.56
C PRO A 421 -11.33 -8.31 17.73
N ASP A 422 -11.62 -7.70 16.58
CA ASP A 422 -12.67 -8.15 15.65
C ASP A 422 -12.02 -8.38 14.28
N PHE A 423 -11.82 -9.62 13.88
CA PHE A 423 -11.44 -9.98 12.52
C PHE A 423 -12.61 -10.74 11.87
N ASP A 424 -12.90 -10.39 10.63
CA ASP A 424 -14.11 -10.79 9.91
C ASP A 424 -13.85 -12.07 9.10
N GLU A 425 -14.46 -13.19 9.50
CA GLU A 425 -14.39 -14.46 8.75
C GLU A 425 -14.96 -14.31 7.32
N GLU A 426 -15.91 -13.39 7.10
CA GLU A 426 -16.48 -13.10 5.78
C GLU A 426 -15.42 -12.48 4.85
N ALA A 427 -14.53 -11.64 5.40
CA ALA A 427 -13.42 -11.04 4.65
C ALA A 427 -12.39 -12.09 4.21
N ILE A 428 -12.12 -13.14 5.00
CA ILE A 428 -11.24 -14.24 4.59
C ILE A 428 -11.87 -15.01 3.43
N ALA A 429 -13.16 -15.33 3.53
CA ALA A 429 -13.88 -16.06 2.47
C ALA A 429 -13.91 -15.26 1.15
N ASP A 430 -14.07 -13.94 1.22
CA ASP A 430 -13.99 -13.05 0.06
C ASP A 430 -12.58 -12.97 -0.54
N ILE A 431 -11.53 -12.98 0.29
CA ILE A 431 -10.14 -13.08 -0.19
C ILE A 431 -9.94 -14.42 -0.90
N GLU A 432 -10.32 -15.55 -0.32
CA GLU A 432 -10.19 -16.87 -0.95
C GLU A 432 -10.92 -16.95 -2.30
N LYS A 433 -12.11 -16.36 -2.38
CA LYS A 433 -12.87 -16.24 -3.63
C LYS A 433 -12.14 -15.36 -4.65
N SER A 434 -11.49 -14.29 -4.21
CA SER A 434 -10.73 -13.37 -5.05
C SER A 434 -9.41 -13.98 -5.54
N LEU A 435 -8.73 -14.80 -4.72
CA LEU A 435 -7.54 -15.56 -5.12
C LEU A 435 -7.84 -16.48 -6.31
N LYS A 436 -9.01 -17.12 -6.33
CA LYS A 436 -9.46 -17.97 -7.44
C LYS A 436 -9.71 -17.21 -8.76
N ARG A 437 -9.75 -15.87 -8.71
CA ARG A 437 -9.97 -14.99 -9.88
C ARG A 437 -8.68 -14.41 -10.44
N ILE A 438 -7.52 -14.78 -9.91
CA ILE A 438 -6.22 -14.44 -10.52
C ILE A 438 -5.99 -15.38 -11.71
N GLN A 439 -5.42 -14.87 -12.79
CA GLN A 439 -4.99 -15.65 -13.95
C GLN A 439 -3.60 -15.20 -14.39
N LEU A 440 -2.64 -16.13 -14.34
CA LEU A 440 -1.29 -15.94 -14.84
C LEU A 440 -1.20 -16.40 -16.30
N CYS A 441 -0.69 -15.54 -17.18
CA CYS A 441 -0.60 -15.74 -18.62
C CYS A 441 0.84 -15.56 -19.11
N ALA A 442 1.38 -16.58 -19.78
CA ALA A 442 2.64 -16.44 -20.53
C ALA A 442 2.36 -15.82 -21.90
N VAL A 443 3.20 -14.88 -22.32
CA VAL A 443 3.13 -14.23 -23.64
C VAL A 443 4.51 -14.21 -24.30
N ASP A 444 4.57 -14.26 -25.63
CA ASP A 444 5.81 -14.33 -26.41
C ASP A 444 6.49 -12.96 -26.65
N SER A 445 5.71 -11.89 -26.71
CA SER A 445 6.16 -10.51 -26.85
C SER A 445 5.13 -9.56 -26.26
N LEU A 446 5.39 -9.10 -25.04
CA LEU A 446 4.46 -8.22 -24.34
C LEU A 446 4.77 -6.75 -24.66
N LYS A 447 3.80 -6.05 -25.23
CA LYS A 447 3.86 -4.60 -25.46
C LYS A 447 2.74 -3.88 -24.76
N THR A 448 3.09 -2.78 -24.09
CA THR A 448 2.15 -1.88 -23.44
C THR A 448 2.27 -0.47 -24.01
N ALA A 449 1.22 0.32 -23.89
CA ALA A 449 1.29 1.75 -24.15
C ALA A 449 0.44 2.54 -23.15
N LEU A 450 0.67 3.84 -23.13
CA LEU A 450 -0.03 4.76 -22.24
C LEU A 450 -1.19 5.42 -22.99
N PHE A 451 -2.32 5.50 -22.33
CA PHE A 451 -3.55 6.09 -22.84
C PHE A 451 -4.03 7.17 -21.88
N VAL A 452 -4.55 8.27 -22.44
CA VAL A 452 -5.29 9.29 -21.69
C VAL A 452 -6.74 9.12 -22.09
N ASP A 453 -7.60 8.85 -21.12
CA ASP A 453 -8.94 8.32 -21.36
C ASP A 453 -8.89 7.06 -22.25
N GLU A 454 -9.09 7.20 -23.56
CA GLU A 454 -9.00 6.13 -24.56
C GLU A 454 -8.06 6.44 -25.73
N ASP A 455 -7.40 7.61 -25.71
CA ASP A 455 -6.48 8.04 -26.75
C ASP A 455 -5.04 7.62 -26.43
N LEU A 456 -4.39 6.97 -27.40
CA LEU A 456 -3.00 6.54 -27.30
C LEU A 456 -2.07 7.77 -27.24
N ILE A 457 -1.20 7.83 -26.24
CA ILE A 457 -0.08 8.78 -26.24
C ILE A 457 0.94 8.30 -27.28
N PRO A 458 1.21 9.07 -28.36
CA PRO A 458 2.12 8.65 -29.41
C PRO A 458 3.54 8.41 -28.88
N GLY A 459 4.18 7.31 -29.28
CA GLY A 459 5.55 6.97 -28.87
C GLY A 459 5.66 6.44 -27.44
N SER A 460 4.54 6.19 -26.75
CA SER A 460 4.52 5.61 -25.41
C SER A 460 4.63 4.08 -25.40
N GLU A 461 4.62 3.44 -26.57
CA GLU A 461 4.73 1.99 -26.72
C GLU A 461 6.07 1.48 -26.19
N ARG A 462 6.03 0.42 -25.38
CA ARG A 462 7.21 -0.17 -24.76
C ARG A 462 7.08 -1.68 -24.66
N ASP A 463 8.18 -2.38 -24.90
CA ASP A 463 8.32 -3.78 -24.56
C ASP A 463 8.37 -3.93 -23.03
N ALA A 464 7.47 -4.72 -22.47
CA ALA A 464 7.39 -4.95 -21.04
C ALA A 464 7.77 -6.41 -20.70
N GLU A 465 8.44 -6.61 -19.56
CA GLU A 465 8.71 -7.95 -19.05
C GLU A 465 7.45 -8.56 -18.41
N SER A 466 6.59 -7.71 -17.86
CA SER A 466 5.31 -8.11 -17.29
C SER A 466 4.30 -6.97 -17.29
N PHE A 467 3.02 -7.31 -17.18
CA PHE A 467 1.92 -6.35 -17.09
C PHE A 467 0.80 -6.95 -16.25
N GLN A 468 0.17 -6.13 -15.42
CA GLN A 468 -0.95 -6.52 -14.58
C GLN A 468 -2.16 -5.69 -14.96
N GLU A 469 -3.30 -6.34 -15.15
CA GLU A 469 -4.54 -5.69 -15.53
C GLU A 469 -5.71 -6.26 -14.74
N LYS A 470 -6.54 -5.38 -14.19
CA LYS A 470 -7.81 -5.76 -13.60
C LYS A 470 -8.88 -5.69 -14.68
N SER A 471 -9.40 -6.85 -15.10
CA SER A 471 -10.46 -6.93 -16.10
C SER A 471 -11.81 -6.66 -15.43
N GLU A 472 -12.46 -5.56 -15.82
CA GLU A 472 -13.81 -5.18 -15.39
C GLU A 472 -14.85 -5.74 -16.37
N ILE A 473 -15.07 -7.05 -16.35
CA ILE A 473 -16.24 -7.63 -17.03
C ILE A 473 -17.44 -7.48 -16.07
N PRO A 474 -18.63 -7.04 -16.53
CA PRO A 474 -19.80 -6.90 -15.65
C PRO A 474 -20.16 -8.23 -14.99
N GLY A 475 -19.90 -8.36 -13.68
CA GLY A 475 -20.28 -9.50 -12.84
C GLY A 475 -19.13 -10.36 -12.29
N GLU A 476 -17.91 -10.28 -12.86
CA GLU A 476 -16.73 -10.99 -12.34
C GLU A 476 -15.46 -10.15 -12.56
N GLU A 477 -14.94 -9.54 -11.49
CA GLU A 477 -13.63 -8.91 -11.52
C GLU A 477 -12.53 -9.98 -11.61
N LYS A 478 -11.68 -9.90 -12.62
CA LYS A 478 -10.60 -10.87 -12.84
C LYS A 478 -9.24 -10.18 -12.88
N TRP A 479 -8.26 -10.72 -12.15
CA TRP A 479 -6.89 -10.22 -12.17
C TRP A 479 -6.07 -10.97 -13.21
N MET A 480 -5.57 -10.25 -14.21
CA MET A 480 -4.74 -10.80 -15.28
C MET A 480 -3.29 -10.41 -15.06
N VAL A 481 -2.41 -11.39 -14.94
CA VAL A 481 -0.95 -11.19 -14.82
C VAL A 481 -0.29 -11.75 -16.07
N TYR A 482 0.32 -10.88 -16.88
CA TYR A 482 1.04 -11.26 -18.09
C TYR A 482 2.54 -11.22 -17.84
N VAL A 483 3.25 -12.27 -18.25
CA VAL A 483 4.72 -12.34 -18.18
C VAL A 483 5.27 -12.76 -19.53
N ASN A 484 6.26 -12.00 -20.02
CA ASN A 484 6.95 -12.29 -21.26
C ASN A 484 7.85 -13.53 -21.06
N ALA A 485 7.52 -14.64 -21.72
CA ALA A 485 8.12 -15.96 -21.52
C ALA A 485 9.27 -16.20 -22.51
N VAL A 486 10.43 -15.61 -22.24
CA VAL A 486 11.64 -15.73 -23.07
C VAL A 486 12.70 -16.63 -22.41
N ASN A 487 12.66 -16.82 -21.07
CA ASN A 487 13.70 -17.50 -20.29
C ASN A 487 13.17 -18.26 -19.05
N THR A 488 13.15 -19.59 -19.08
CA THR A 488 12.29 -20.42 -18.18
C THR A 488 12.51 -20.32 -16.66
N ALA A 489 13.69 -19.90 -16.18
CA ALA A 489 14.00 -19.87 -14.74
C ALA A 489 13.76 -18.49 -14.10
N ASP A 490 14.26 -17.42 -14.73
CA ASP A 490 14.08 -16.05 -14.25
C ASP A 490 12.61 -15.61 -14.37
N ASP A 491 11.92 -16.04 -15.44
CA ASP A 491 10.50 -15.76 -15.65
C ASP A 491 9.61 -16.39 -14.55
N ALA A 492 10.04 -17.51 -13.97
CA ALA A 492 9.30 -18.18 -12.90
C ALA A 492 9.46 -17.47 -11.55
N GLU A 493 10.57 -16.76 -11.32
CA GLU A 493 10.76 -15.91 -10.14
C GLU A 493 10.01 -14.59 -10.27
N LEU A 494 10.11 -13.97 -11.45
CA LEU A 494 9.35 -12.78 -11.79
C LEU A 494 7.84 -13.04 -11.65
N ALA A 495 7.33 -14.14 -12.21
CA ALA A 495 5.93 -14.54 -12.09
C ALA A 495 5.50 -14.75 -10.63
N ARG A 496 6.32 -15.41 -9.79
CA ARG A 496 6.02 -15.56 -8.35
C ARG A 496 5.93 -14.20 -7.66
N SER A 497 6.85 -13.30 -7.96
CA SER A 497 6.87 -11.95 -7.39
C SER A 497 5.65 -11.15 -7.79
N LEU A 498 5.24 -11.21 -9.06
CA LEU A 498 4.08 -10.48 -9.58
C LEU A 498 2.76 -11.02 -9.02
N VAL A 499 2.58 -12.34 -9.03
CA VAL A 499 1.39 -12.98 -8.43
C VAL A 499 1.34 -12.68 -6.93
N SER A 500 2.47 -12.73 -6.23
CA SER A 500 2.54 -12.31 -4.83
C SER A 500 2.13 -10.85 -4.63
N GLY A 501 2.49 -9.95 -5.55
CA GLY A 501 2.04 -8.55 -5.53
C GLY A 501 0.53 -8.43 -5.66
N VAL A 502 -0.08 -9.13 -6.63
CA VAL A 502 -1.55 -9.16 -6.78
C VAL A 502 -2.25 -9.73 -5.55
N VAL A 503 -1.69 -10.77 -4.94
CA VAL A 503 -2.22 -11.34 -3.68
C VAL A 503 -2.19 -10.29 -2.57
N VAL A 504 -1.11 -9.52 -2.45
CA VAL A 504 -1.01 -8.41 -1.48
C VAL A 504 -2.05 -7.34 -1.78
N ASP A 505 -2.24 -6.95 -3.05
CA ASP A 505 -3.23 -5.96 -3.45
C ASP A 505 -4.67 -6.41 -3.15
N ILE A 506 -4.98 -7.70 -3.34
CA ILE A 506 -6.28 -8.31 -2.97
C ILE A 506 -6.49 -8.28 -1.45
N CYS A 507 -5.44 -8.58 -0.68
CA CYS A 507 -5.51 -8.56 0.79
C CYS A 507 -5.54 -7.13 1.34
N GLY A 508 -5.03 -6.14 0.61
CA GLY A 508 -4.94 -4.75 1.02
C GLY A 508 -4.21 -4.57 2.36
N ASP A 509 -4.76 -3.74 3.24
CA ASP A 509 -4.19 -3.43 4.56
C ASP A 509 -4.26 -4.61 5.55
N LEU A 510 -4.86 -5.73 5.16
CA LEU A 510 -4.98 -6.93 6.01
C LEU A 510 -3.67 -7.70 6.08
N ILE A 511 -2.83 -7.65 5.04
CA ILE A 511 -1.53 -8.31 5.06
C ILE A 511 -0.42 -7.31 5.40
N GLY A 512 0.35 -7.62 6.44
CA GLY A 512 1.34 -6.72 6.99
C GLY A 512 2.76 -7.11 6.60
N LYS A 513 3.65 -7.13 7.60
CA LYS A 513 5.09 -7.36 7.39
C LYS A 513 5.39 -8.80 6.97
N SER A 514 4.43 -9.72 7.07
CA SER A 514 4.62 -11.15 6.80
C SER A 514 4.34 -11.52 5.33
N ALA A 515 3.95 -10.55 4.49
CA ALA A 515 3.69 -10.72 3.06
C ALA A 515 4.88 -11.31 2.26
N PHE A 516 6.12 -11.13 2.73
CA PHE A 516 7.32 -11.69 2.08
C PHE A 516 7.34 -13.22 2.01
N LEU A 517 6.45 -13.92 2.72
CA LEU A 517 6.33 -15.38 2.73
C LEU A 517 5.54 -15.92 1.53
N ILE A 518 4.71 -15.10 0.88
CA ILE A 518 3.84 -15.52 -0.23
C ILE A 518 4.63 -16.11 -1.42
N PRO A 519 5.74 -15.52 -1.88
CA PRO A 519 6.55 -16.13 -2.96
C PRO A 519 7.09 -17.52 -2.58
N GLY A 520 7.39 -17.73 -1.29
CA GLY A 520 7.84 -19.03 -0.76
C GLY A 520 6.71 -20.06 -0.73
N MET A 521 5.48 -19.63 -0.43
CA MET A 521 4.29 -20.48 -0.50
C MET A 521 3.98 -20.90 -1.95
N LEU A 522 4.11 -19.98 -2.91
CA LEU A 522 3.97 -20.29 -4.35
C LEU A 522 5.08 -21.20 -4.88
N GLN A 523 6.22 -21.28 -4.19
CA GLN A 523 7.36 -22.11 -4.58
C GLN A 523 7.30 -23.54 -3.98
N CYS A 524 6.81 -23.68 -2.75
CA CYS A 524 6.78 -24.98 -2.08
C CYS A 524 5.57 -25.84 -2.48
N SER A 525 5.54 -27.10 -2.07
CA SER A 525 4.36 -27.97 -2.21
C SER A 525 3.31 -27.58 -1.17
N PRO A 526 2.00 -27.72 -1.44
CA PRO A 526 0.92 -27.37 -0.49
C PRO A 526 1.17 -27.88 0.94
N ASN A 527 1.59 -29.14 1.08
CA ASN A 527 1.86 -29.79 2.38
C ASN A 527 3.04 -29.17 3.17
N LYS A 528 3.88 -28.34 2.52
CA LYS A 528 5.03 -27.67 3.14
C LYS A 528 4.73 -26.23 3.55
N ILE A 529 3.56 -25.67 3.18
CA ILE A 529 3.17 -24.30 3.53
C ILE A 529 3.18 -24.11 5.05
N TRP A 530 2.59 -25.02 5.82
CA TRP A 530 2.59 -24.95 7.28
C TRP A 530 3.99 -24.99 7.88
N SER A 531 4.84 -25.88 7.38
CA SER A 531 6.24 -25.96 7.83
C SER A 531 7.00 -24.67 7.55
N LEU A 532 6.73 -24.03 6.40
CA LEU A 532 7.30 -22.75 6.04
C LEU A 532 6.85 -21.65 7.01
N LEU A 533 5.55 -21.51 7.25
CA LEU A 533 4.98 -20.51 8.16
C LEU A 533 5.47 -20.71 9.60
N ASN A 534 5.56 -21.95 10.07
CA ASN A 534 6.08 -22.30 11.40
C ASN A 534 7.54 -21.88 11.56
N ARG A 535 8.39 -22.21 10.58
CA ARG A 535 9.82 -21.84 10.61
C ARG A 535 10.03 -20.33 10.56
N SER A 536 9.08 -19.61 9.99
CA SER A 536 9.08 -18.14 9.92
C SER A 536 8.45 -17.45 11.14
N GLY A 537 8.02 -18.21 12.16
CA GLY A 537 7.49 -17.65 13.40
C GLY A 537 6.06 -17.12 13.32
N ILE A 538 5.30 -17.48 12.28
CA ILE A 538 3.88 -17.11 12.16
C ILE A 538 3.08 -17.89 13.20
N ARG A 539 2.26 -17.18 13.98
CA ARG A 539 1.43 -17.77 15.05
C ARG A 539 0.51 -18.84 14.45
N GLN A 540 0.26 -19.89 15.21
CA GLN A 540 -0.72 -20.92 14.89
C GLN A 540 -1.91 -20.67 15.82
N GLU A 541 -3.08 -20.38 15.26
CA GLU A 541 -4.33 -20.35 16.01
C GLU A 541 -5.08 -21.66 15.75
N ASP A 542 -5.71 -22.20 16.80
CA ASP A 542 -6.42 -23.49 16.78
C ASP A 542 -7.80 -23.40 16.09
N THR A 543 -8.12 -22.27 15.47
CA THR A 543 -9.41 -21.94 14.81
C THR A 543 -9.49 -22.42 13.36
N CYS A 544 -8.41 -22.93 12.77
CA CYS A 544 -8.48 -23.51 11.43
C CYS A 544 -9.47 -24.68 11.44
N SER A 545 -10.51 -24.62 10.62
CA SER A 545 -11.45 -25.72 10.42
C SER A 545 -10.66 -26.96 10.00
N VAL A 546 -10.53 -27.92 10.91
CA VAL A 546 -9.87 -29.22 10.69
C VAL A 546 -10.73 -30.12 9.78
N GLU A 547 -11.69 -29.54 9.06
CA GLU A 547 -12.66 -30.24 8.23
C GLU A 547 -12.00 -30.79 6.95
N ASP A 548 -10.90 -30.18 6.48
CA ASP A 548 -10.21 -30.56 5.23
C ASP A 548 -8.81 -31.20 5.42
N MET A 549 -8.33 -31.37 6.66
CA MET A 549 -7.04 -32.02 6.94
C MET A 549 -7.28 -33.48 7.30
N ASP A 550 -7.51 -34.31 6.27
CA ASP A 550 -7.73 -35.74 6.47
C ASP A 550 -6.45 -36.43 6.96
N ILE A 551 -6.58 -37.12 8.10
CA ILE A 551 -5.53 -38.02 8.63
C ILE A 551 -5.37 -39.30 7.81
N PHE A 552 -6.22 -39.48 6.79
CA PHE A 552 -6.28 -40.65 5.94
C PHE A 552 -5.37 -40.48 4.72
N PRO A 553 -4.80 -41.59 4.20
CA PRO A 553 -4.02 -41.53 2.98
C PRO A 553 -4.91 -41.18 1.77
N ASP A 554 -4.36 -40.43 0.83
CA ASP A 554 -5.05 -40.12 -0.43
C ASP A 554 -5.32 -41.40 -1.22
N PRO A 555 -6.57 -41.69 -1.63
CA PRO A 555 -6.84 -42.76 -2.59
C PRO A 555 -6.00 -42.58 -3.86
N GLY A 556 -5.42 -43.66 -4.38
CA GLY A 556 -4.47 -43.64 -5.50
C GLY A 556 -3.00 -43.59 -5.09
N SER A 557 -2.70 -43.16 -3.86
CA SER A 557 -1.33 -43.17 -3.35
C SER A 557 -0.82 -44.59 -3.05
N PHE A 558 0.48 -44.83 -3.24
CA PHE A 558 1.08 -46.15 -3.02
C PHE A 558 1.07 -46.55 -1.54
N ILE A 559 0.74 -47.81 -1.27
CA ILE A 559 0.92 -48.40 0.05
C ILE A 559 2.41 -48.75 0.22
N PRO A 560 3.07 -48.24 1.28
CA PRO A 560 4.47 -48.55 1.54
C PRO A 560 4.74 -50.04 1.60
N VAL A 561 5.86 -50.47 1.03
CA VAL A 561 6.25 -51.88 0.94
C VAL A 561 6.39 -52.51 2.33
N GLU A 562 6.81 -51.71 3.31
CA GLU A 562 6.84 -52.07 4.72
C GLU A 562 5.46 -52.35 5.31
N ASP A 563 4.39 -51.72 4.81
CA ASP A 563 3.02 -51.83 5.32
C ASP A 563 2.20 -52.93 4.62
N HIS A 564 2.73 -53.57 3.58
CA HIS A 564 2.07 -54.70 2.90
C HIS A 564 1.74 -55.86 3.84
N HIS A 565 2.40 -55.94 4.99
CA HIS A 565 2.10 -56.93 6.02
C HIS A 565 0.73 -56.75 6.70
N LEU A 566 0.11 -55.57 6.56
CA LEU A 566 -1.23 -55.26 7.06
C LEU A 566 -2.33 -55.73 6.10
N LEU A 567 -1.99 -56.10 4.87
CA LEU A 567 -2.95 -56.54 3.86
C LEU A 567 -3.29 -58.02 4.06
N ASN A 568 -4.59 -58.31 4.25
CA ASN A 568 -5.08 -59.66 4.49
C ASN A 568 -5.41 -60.39 3.18
N ASP A 569 -4.82 -61.58 2.97
CA ASP A 569 -5.07 -62.39 1.76
C ASP A 569 -6.43 -63.07 1.76
N ALA A 570 -7.08 -63.21 2.92
CA ALA A 570 -8.41 -63.80 2.99
C ALA A 570 -9.44 -62.93 2.24
N PHE A 571 -10.43 -63.59 1.64
CA PHE A 571 -11.54 -62.91 0.99
C PHE A 571 -12.59 -62.50 2.05
N GLY A 572 -13.24 -61.36 1.84
CA GLY A 572 -14.27 -60.83 2.72
C GLY A 572 -15.11 -59.78 2.00
N ASP A 573 -16.26 -59.46 2.57
CA ASP A 573 -17.13 -58.37 2.10
C ASP A 573 -16.57 -57.01 2.50
N PHE A 574 -16.79 -56.00 1.67
CA PHE A 574 -16.33 -54.64 1.92
C PHE A 574 -17.50 -53.69 2.14
N GLU A 575 -17.35 -52.73 3.06
CA GLU A 575 -18.38 -51.74 3.36
C GLU A 575 -18.13 -50.41 2.64
N PRO A 576 -19.17 -49.68 2.19
CA PRO A 576 -19.02 -48.31 1.69
C PRO A 576 -18.24 -47.41 2.66
N GLY A 577 -17.24 -46.71 2.15
CA GLY A 577 -16.31 -45.88 2.92
C GLY A 577 -15.11 -46.63 3.51
N GLU A 578 -15.02 -47.97 3.36
CA GLU A 578 -13.88 -48.74 3.85
C GLU A 578 -12.62 -48.50 2.99
N TYR A 579 -11.49 -48.22 3.64
CA TYR A 579 -10.17 -48.18 3.00
C TYR A 579 -9.62 -49.58 2.76
N VAL A 580 -9.16 -49.83 1.54
CA VAL A 580 -8.67 -51.13 1.08
C VAL A 580 -7.36 -50.98 0.30
N GLY A 581 -6.56 -52.04 0.29
CA GLY A 581 -5.42 -52.15 -0.61
C GLY A 581 -5.87 -52.65 -1.96
N TYR A 582 -5.77 -51.81 -2.98
CA TYR A 582 -6.03 -52.19 -4.36
C TYR A 582 -4.72 -52.57 -5.07
N GLN A 583 -4.65 -53.80 -5.56
CA GLN A 583 -3.49 -54.35 -6.25
C GLN A 583 -3.45 -53.91 -7.72
N LEU A 584 -2.49 -53.05 -8.07
CA LEU A 584 -2.30 -52.59 -9.46
C LEU A 584 -1.54 -53.61 -10.31
N HIS A 585 -0.48 -54.19 -9.76
CA HIS A 585 0.42 -55.07 -10.48
C HIS A 585 1.10 -56.07 -9.56
N ASP A 586 1.35 -57.28 -10.08
CA ASP A 586 2.03 -58.33 -9.33
C ASP A 586 2.92 -59.18 -10.23
N PRO A 587 4.25 -58.98 -10.18
CA PRO A 587 5.21 -59.74 -10.98
C PRO A 587 5.11 -61.26 -10.76
N SER A 588 4.71 -61.70 -9.57
CA SER A 588 4.69 -63.12 -9.21
C SER A 588 3.61 -63.93 -9.93
N LEU A 589 2.55 -63.27 -10.42
CA LEU A 589 1.52 -63.93 -11.24
C LEU A 589 2.10 -64.51 -12.54
N GLN A 590 3.23 -63.96 -13.00
CA GLN A 590 3.98 -64.39 -14.18
C GLN A 590 5.32 -65.05 -13.81
N LEU A 591 5.53 -65.45 -12.55
CA LEU A 591 6.79 -66.01 -12.03
C LEU A 591 8.00 -65.06 -12.09
N ASN A 592 7.77 -63.76 -12.28
CA ASN A 592 8.83 -62.76 -12.24
C ASN A 592 9.19 -62.42 -10.79
N LYS A 593 10.46 -62.09 -10.55
CA LYS A 593 10.92 -61.57 -9.25
C LYS A 593 10.37 -60.16 -9.03
N GLY A 594 9.92 -59.87 -7.82
CA GLY A 594 9.44 -58.54 -7.42
C GLY A 594 8.33 -58.60 -6.37
N VAL A 595 8.00 -57.45 -5.78
CA VAL A 595 6.91 -57.29 -4.82
C VAL A 595 5.67 -56.79 -5.57
N ALA A 596 4.48 -57.21 -5.13
CA ALA A 596 3.24 -56.66 -5.66
C ALA A 596 3.09 -55.17 -5.30
N THR A 597 2.53 -54.39 -6.21
CA THR A 597 2.27 -52.97 -6.04
C THR A 597 0.82 -52.77 -5.59
N PHE A 598 0.63 -52.08 -4.48
CA PHE A 598 -0.69 -51.73 -3.96
C PHE A 598 -0.84 -50.21 -3.81
N ILE A 599 -2.06 -49.72 -4.01
CA ILE A 599 -2.47 -48.35 -3.70
C ILE A 599 -3.61 -48.35 -2.69
N TYR A 600 -3.74 -47.25 -1.95
CA TYR A 600 -4.93 -47.00 -1.14
C TYR A 600 -6.12 -46.78 -2.07
N ALA A 601 -7.24 -47.41 -1.76
CA ALA A 601 -8.51 -47.18 -2.43
C ALA A 601 -9.63 -47.16 -1.40
N MET A 602 -10.74 -46.49 -1.72
CA MET A 602 -11.92 -46.43 -0.86
C MET A 602 -13.11 -47.05 -1.58
N ILE A 603 -13.84 -47.92 -0.89
CA ILE A 603 -15.02 -48.57 -1.41
C ILE A 603 -16.14 -47.54 -1.52
N ILE A 604 -16.73 -47.40 -2.70
CA ILE A 604 -17.91 -46.55 -2.91
C ILE A 604 -19.17 -47.40 -2.68
N GLU A 605 -19.30 -48.48 -3.45
CA GLU A 605 -20.44 -49.38 -3.38
C GLU A 605 -20.15 -50.75 -4.03
N GLU A 606 -20.95 -51.76 -3.68
CA GLU A 606 -20.96 -53.06 -4.35
C GLU A 606 -21.80 -52.98 -5.64
N VAL A 607 -21.22 -53.36 -6.78
CA VAL A 607 -21.88 -53.33 -8.10
C VAL A 607 -22.53 -54.69 -8.35
N MET A 608 -23.86 -54.72 -8.32
CA MET A 608 -24.63 -55.94 -8.60
C MET A 608 -24.60 -56.25 -10.10
N ALA A 609 -24.00 -57.39 -10.49
CA ALA A 609 -24.03 -57.85 -11.87
C ALA A 609 -25.48 -58.12 -12.31
N GLN A 610 -25.90 -57.53 -13.44
CA GLN A 610 -27.16 -57.87 -14.11
C GLN A 610 -27.06 -59.30 -14.67
N ASP A 611 -27.99 -60.16 -14.25
CA ASP A 611 -28.33 -61.46 -14.84
C ASP A 611 -27.20 -62.49 -15.05
N VAL A 612 -26.83 -63.20 -13.99
CA VAL A 612 -26.48 -64.63 -14.09
C VAL A 612 -27.25 -65.40 -13.03
N GLY A 613 -28.39 -65.96 -13.42
CA GLY A 613 -29.09 -66.93 -12.60
C GLY A 613 -28.27 -68.20 -12.47
N CYS A 614 -27.64 -68.44 -11.32
CA CYS A 614 -27.18 -69.74 -10.85
C CYS A 614 -26.97 -69.73 -9.32
N ASN A 615 -27.95 -70.31 -8.61
CA ASN A 615 -27.88 -71.11 -7.38
C ASN A 615 -26.74 -70.86 -6.35
N GLU A 616 -27.14 -70.34 -5.18
CA GLU A 616 -26.88 -70.86 -3.81
C GLU A 616 -25.45 -71.19 -3.31
N ASP A 617 -24.36 -70.81 -3.95
CA ASP A 617 -23.01 -70.92 -3.35
C ASP A 617 -22.49 -69.55 -2.84
N TRP A 618 -22.78 -69.22 -1.57
CA TRP A 618 -22.29 -68.01 -0.86
C TRP A 618 -20.77 -67.76 -1.04
N VAL A 619 -19.99 -68.84 -1.11
CA VAL A 619 -18.52 -68.78 -1.24
C VAL A 619 -18.07 -68.32 -2.63
N LEU A 620 -18.86 -68.56 -3.69
CA LEU A 620 -18.60 -68.04 -5.03
C LEU A 620 -18.78 -66.52 -5.08
N HIS A 621 -19.85 -66.02 -4.45
CA HIS A 621 -20.13 -64.59 -4.38
C HIS A 621 -18.91 -63.82 -3.88
N LEU A 622 -18.27 -64.26 -2.79
CA LEU A 622 -17.21 -63.53 -2.10
C LEU A 622 -15.97 -63.19 -2.95
N VAL A 623 -15.62 -64.02 -3.95
CA VAL A 623 -14.41 -63.82 -4.78
C VAL A 623 -14.69 -63.10 -6.10
N THR A 624 -15.93 -63.16 -6.59
CA THR A 624 -16.35 -62.56 -7.86
C THR A 624 -17.13 -61.25 -7.71
N LYS A 625 -17.43 -60.79 -6.48
CA LYS A 625 -18.05 -59.47 -6.26
C LYS A 625 -17.24 -58.38 -6.96
N VAL A 626 -17.94 -57.46 -7.60
CA VAL A 626 -17.36 -56.27 -8.20
C VAL A 626 -17.72 -55.09 -7.30
N TYR A 627 -16.73 -54.26 -7.00
CA TYR A 627 -16.89 -53.05 -6.22
C TYR A 627 -16.47 -51.84 -7.05
N SER A 628 -17.22 -50.75 -6.92
CA SER A 628 -16.79 -49.44 -7.40
C SER A 628 -15.86 -48.85 -6.35
N VAL A 629 -14.64 -48.50 -6.74
CA VAL A 629 -13.62 -47.96 -5.83
C VAL A 629 -13.11 -46.60 -6.30
N ASN A 630 -12.94 -45.69 -5.34
CA ASN A 630 -12.26 -44.41 -5.53
C ASN A 630 -10.73 -44.64 -5.45
N ILE A 631 -10.01 -44.19 -6.48
CA ILE A 631 -8.55 -44.26 -6.60
C ILE A 631 -7.89 -42.88 -6.77
N GLY A 632 -8.58 -41.81 -6.38
CA GLY A 632 -8.07 -40.43 -6.34
C GLY A 632 -8.98 -39.43 -7.06
N GLU A 633 -8.94 -38.15 -6.66
CA GLU A 633 -9.82 -37.09 -7.19
C GLU A 633 -9.65 -36.82 -8.71
N GLU A 634 -8.48 -37.14 -9.27
CA GLU A 634 -8.19 -36.99 -10.70
C GLU A 634 -8.69 -38.17 -11.56
N HIS A 635 -9.26 -39.22 -10.94
CA HIS A 635 -9.65 -40.45 -11.62
C HIS A 635 -11.12 -40.77 -11.40
N GLU A 636 -11.81 -41.18 -12.47
CA GLU A 636 -13.16 -41.74 -12.35
C GLU A 636 -13.11 -43.04 -11.52
N PRO A 637 -14.15 -43.34 -10.72
CA PRO A 637 -14.23 -44.59 -9.97
C PRO A 637 -14.05 -45.81 -10.88
N VAL A 638 -13.30 -46.80 -10.38
CA VAL A 638 -12.96 -48.01 -11.14
C VAL A 638 -13.72 -49.20 -10.59
N GLU A 639 -14.32 -50.00 -11.47
CA GLU A 639 -14.93 -51.27 -11.10
C GLU A 639 -13.86 -52.37 -11.00
N VAL A 640 -13.74 -52.98 -9.82
CA VAL A 640 -12.73 -53.99 -9.54
C VAL A 640 -13.32 -55.20 -8.82
N THR A 641 -12.83 -56.38 -9.19
CA THR A 641 -13.19 -57.64 -8.52
C THR A 641 -12.59 -57.71 -7.12
N ALA A 642 -13.30 -58.32 -6.16
CA ALA A 642 -12.82 -58.60 -4.81
C ALA A 642 -11.45 -59.32 -4.78
N ALA A 643 -11.12 -60.09 -5.82
CA ALA A 643 -9.84 -60.76 -5.98
C ALA A 643 -8.61 -59.84 -5.92
N LYS A 644 -8.75 -58.56 -6.30
CA LYS A 644 -7.69 -57.53 -6.30
C LYS A 644 -7.73 -56.61 -5.08
N LEU A 645 -8.72 -56.79 -4.20
CA LEU A 645 -8.93 -55.97 -3.01
C LEU A 645 -8.50 -56.70 -1.73
N TYR A 646 -7.79 -55.98 -0.88
CA TYR A 646 -7.22 -56.49 0.37
C TYR A 646 -7.66 -55.62 1.54
N LYS A 647 -8.19 -56.23 2.59
CA LYS A 647 -8.51 -55.52 3.83
C LYS A 647 -7.24 -55.19 4.61
N PHE A 648 -7.23 -54.04 5.27
CA PHE A 648 -6.25 -53.75 6.31
C PHE A 648 -6.64 -54.48 7.60
N CYS A 649 -5.78 -55.37 8.07
CA CYS A 649 -5.96 -56.10 9.32
C CYS A 649 -4.66 -56.05 10.14
N ARG A 650 -4.80 -56.05 11.47
CA ARG A 650 -3.63 -56.19 12.35
C ARG A 650 -3.11 -57.62 12.31
N PHE A 651 -1.82 -57.78 12.58
CA PHE A 651 -1.20 -59.10 12.56
C PHE A 651 -1.93 -60.08 13.49
N GLU A 652 -2.36 -59.65 14.68
CA GLU A 652 -3.11 -60.50 15.60
C GLU A 652 -4.46 -60.96 15.04
N GLU A 653 -5.07 -60.19 14.15
CA GLU A 653 -6.34 -60.55 13.47
C GLU A 653 -6.07 -61.53 12.33
N ILE A 654 -4.94 -61.38 11.63
CA ILE A 654 -4.50 -62.27 10.55
C ILE A 654 -4.01 -63.62 11.11
N SER A 655 -3.31 -63.61 12.26
CA SER A 655 -2.61 -64.77 12.83
C SER A 655 -3.37 -65.51 13.94
N ASN A 656 -4.46 -64.97 14.51
CA ASN A 656 -5.14 -65.61 15.64
C ASN A 656 -5.85 -66.91 15.24
N GLY A 657 -5.19 -68.04 15.47
CA GLY A 657 -5.82 -69.36 15.50
C GLY A 657 -6.93 -69.51 16.55
N LYS A 658 -7.05 -68.60 17.53
CA LYS A 658 -8.10 -68.65 18.57
C LYS A 658 -9.53 -68.45 18.07
N ARG A 659 -9.76 -67.76 16.95
CA ARG A 659 -11.11 -67.70 16.32
C ARG A 659 -11.47 -69.00 15.59
N ARG A 660 -10.45 -69.74 15.13
CA ARG A 660 -10.61 -70.90 14.22
C ARG A 660 -10.88 -72.23 14.94
N ASN A 661 -10.76 -72.27 16.27
CA ASN A 661 -11.26 -73.37 17.11
C ASN A 661 -12.80 -73.55 17.09
N ARG A 662 -13.53 -72.79 16.25
CA ARG A 662 -14.99 -72.90 16.06
C ARG A 662 -15.41 -73.37 14.66
N GLU A 663 -14.50 -73.43 13.69
CA GLU A 663 -14.81 -73.88 12.32
C GLU A 663 -14.45 -75.36 12.19
N ASP A 664 -15.34 -76.17 11.60
CA ASP A 664 -15.04 -77.58 11.33
C ASP A 664 -13.90 -77.68 10.31
N ARG A 665 -12.86 -78.46 10.62
CA ARG A 665 -11.69 -78.65 9.71
C ARG A 665 -12.13 -79.09 8.31
N GLU A 666 -13.17 -79.91 8.24
CA GLU A 666 -13.77 -80.38 6.98
C GLU A 666 -14.46 -79.25 6.21
N GLU A 667 -15.05 -78.27 6.90
CA GLU A 667 -15.69 -77.11 6.30
C GLU A 667 -14.67 -76.20 5.61
N VAL A 668 -13.51 -75.98 6.24
CA VAL A 668 -12.40 -75.21 5.65
C VAL A 668 -11.87 -75.88 4.39
N LEU A 669 -11.62 -77.20 4.42
CA LEU A 669 -11.16 -77.94 3.25
C LEU A 669 -12.20 -77.91 2.12
N LEU A 670 -13.48 -77.97 2.47
CA LEU A 670 -14.59 -77.83 1.52
C LEU A 670 -14.64 -76.42 0.92
N GLN A 671 -14.53 -75.36 1.74
CA GLN A 671 -14.49 -73.97 1.27
C GLN A 671 -13.31 -73.74 0.31
N VAL A 672 -12.12 -74.23 0.65
CA VAL A 672 -10.93 -74.15 -0.22
C VAL A 672 -11.18 -74.88 -1.55
N SER A 673 -11.73 -76.11 -1.52
CA SER A 673 -12.10 -76.82 -2.74
C SER A 673 -13.14 -76.07 -3.56
N THR A 674 -14.13 -75.45 -2.93
CA THR A 674 -15.18 -74.69 -3.61
C THR A 674 -14.62 -73.47 -4.30
N ILE A 675 -13.78 -72.66 -3.60
CA ILE A 675 -13.11 -71.49 -4.19
C ILE A 675 -12.27 -71.91 -5.42
N LEU A 676 -11.45 -72.96 -5.29
CA LEU A 676 -10.58 -73.42 -6.37
C LEU A 676 -11.37 -74.00 -7.56
N LYS A 677 -12.37 -74.86 -7.32
CA LYS A 677 -13.24 -75.39 -8.38
C LYS A 677 -13.94 -74.27 -9.14
N ASN A 678 -14.41 -73.27 -8.41
CA ASN A 678 -15.18 -72.18 -8.98
C ASN A 678 -14.31 -71.21 -9.79
N ALA A 679 -13.08 -70.95 -9.34
CA ALA A 679 -12.09 -70.23 -10.14
C ALA A 679 -11.78 -70.91 -11.50
N TRP A 680 -12.11 -72.20 -11.65
CA TRP A 680 -12.01 -72.97 -12.90
C TRP A 680 -13.31 -73.11 -13.68
N LYS A 681 -14.48 -72.85 -13.07
CA LYS A 681 -15.80 -72.95 -13.72
C LYS A 681 -16.25 -71.65 -14.38
N CYS A 682 -15.88 -70.51 -13.79
CA CYS A 682 -16.12 -69.20 -14.36
C CYS A 682 -15.06 -68.95 -15.44
N ASP A 683 -15.44 -68.41 -16.61
CA ASP A 683 -14.50 -68.01 -17.69
C ASP A 683 -13.64 -66.79 -17.26
N LEU A 684 -12.92 -66.91 -16.15
CA LEU A 684 -12.06 -65.87 -15.59
C LEU A 684 -10.79 -65.74 -16.43
N PRO A 685 -10.30 -64.51 -16.66
CA PRO A 685 -8.98 -64.29 -17.22
C PRO A 685 -7.91 -65.04 -16.42
N GLU A 686 -6.90 -65.57 -17.11
CA GLU A 686 -5.85 -66.37 -16.47
C GLU A 686 -5.17 -65.65 -15.29
N GLY A 687 -4.98 -64.33 -15.41
CA GLY A 687 -4.41 -63.50 -14.35
C GLY A 687 -5.26 -63.47 -13.08
N GLU A 688 -6.59 -63.38 -13.20
CA GLU A 688 -7.50 -63.36 -12.04
C GLU A 688 -7.60 -64.73 -11.38
N ARG A 689 -7.61 -65.80 -12.17
CA ARG A 689 -7.53 -67.17 -11.65
C ARG A 689 -6.23 -67.39 -10.86
N ARG A 690 -5.07 -66.99 -11.40
CA ARG A 690 -3.78 -67.08 -10.70
C ARG A 690 -3.76 -66.24 -9.43
N GLN A 691 -4.40 -65.08 -9.44
CA GLN A 691 -4.53 -64.19 -8.29
C GLN A 691 -5.35 -64.83 -7.15
N ILE A 692 -6.48 -65.46 -7.48
CA ILE A 692 -7.29 -66.21 -6.51
C ILE A 692 -6.47 -67.36 -5.90
N VAL A 693 -5.82 -68.17 -6.74
CA VAL A 693 -4.97 -69.28 -6.29
C VAL A 693 -3.84 -68.79 -5.38
N LYS A 694 -3.16 -67.70 -5.75
CA LYS A 694 -2.10 -67.10 -4.93
C LYS A 694 -2.61 -66.73 -3.55
N ARG A 695 -3.75 -66.03 -3.46
CA ARG A 695 -4.35 -65.63 -2.17
C ARG A 695 -4.71 -66.82 -1.30
N VAL A 696 -5.33 -67.86 -1.87
CA VAL A 696 -5.66 -69.10 -1.15
C VAL A 696 -4.40 -69.78 -0.63
N ILE A 697 -3.35 -69.91 -1.46
CA ILE A 697 -2.07 -70.47 -1.03
C ILE A 697 -1.50 -69.65 0.13
N LEU A 698 -1.41 -68.32 -0.03
CA LEU A 698 -0.82 -67.42 0.95
C LEU A 698 -1.59 -67.38 2.27
N GLN A 699 -2.92 -67.46 2.25
CA GLN A 699 -3.78 -67.49 3.43
C GLN A 699 -3.50 -68.70 4.33
N TRP A 700 -3.30 -69.88 3.74
CA TRP A 700 -3.13 -71.15 4.45
C TRP A 700 -1.67 -71.58 4.64
N ARG A 701 -0.73 -70.64 4.56
CA ARG A 701 0.69 -70.88 4.80
C ARG A 701 1.03 -70.99 6.28
N PRO A 702 1.84 -71.98 6.71
CA PRO A 702 2.38 -72.05 8.07
C PRO A 702 3.15 -70.78 8.47
N GLU A 703 3.79 -70.10 7.50
CA GLU A 703 4.54 -68.86 7.74
C GLU A 703 3.65 -67.66 8.15
N LYS A 704 2.33 -67.72 7.95
CA LYS A 704 1.35 -66.71 8.39
C LYS A 704 0.55 -67.12 9.63
N ASN A 705 0.43 -68.42 9.90
CA ASN A 705 -0.46 -68.99 10.91
C ASN A 705 0.32 -69.70 12.02
N ILE A 706 0.98 -68.91 12.88
CA ILE A 706 1.80 -69.42 13.99
C ILE A 706 0.89 -70.07 15.06
N GLY A 707 1.18 -71.32 15.42
CA GLY A 707 0.42 -72.11 16.39
C GLY A 707 -0.66 -73.03 15.81
N ASP A 708 -0.83 -73.07 14.48
CA ASP A 708 -1.71 -74.00 13.76
C ASP A 708 -1.01 -74.58 12.52
N GLU A 709 0.30 -74.82 12.65
CA GLU A 709 1.15 -75.20 11.51
C GLU A 709 0.72 -76.54 10.90
N GLU A 710 0.35 -77.52 11.73
CA GLU A 710 -0.06 -78.86 11.30
C GLU A 710 -1.30 -78.81 10.39
N PHE A 711 -2.31 -78.03 10.77
CA PHE A 711 -3.51 -77.85 9.95
C PHE A 711 -3.22 -77.05 8.68
N CYS A 712 -2.36 -76.03 8.75
CA CYS A 712 -1.95 -75.29 7.55
C CYS A 712 -1.17 -76.17 6.56
N PHE A 713 -0.38 -77.14 7.04
CA PHE A 713 0.24 -78.15 6.18
C PHE A 713 -0.80 -79.08 5.53
N GLU A 714 -1.81 -79.50 6.28
CA GLU A 714 -2.94 -80.29 5.77
C GLU A 714 -3.69 -79.54 4.66
N VAL A 715 -4.08 -78.29 4.90
CA VAL A 715 -4.75 -77.44 3.91
C VAL A 715 -3.84 -77.15 2.71
N SER A 716 -2.55 -76.87 2.94
CA SER A 716 -1.58 -76.67 1.84
C SER A 716 -1.45 -77.91 0.96
N LYS A 717 -1.47 -79.12 1.53
CA LYS A 717 -1.47 -80.38 0.78
C LYS A 717 -2.77 -80.53 0.00
N HIS A 718 -3.91 -80.26 0.62
CA HIS A 718 -5.22 -80.29 -0.03
C HIS A 718 -5.31 -79.33 -1.22
N ILE A 719 -4.78 -78.10 -1.08
CA ILE A 719 -4.69 -77.13 -2.19
C ILE A 719 -3.88 -77.71 -3.35
N LYS A 720 -2.74 -78.36 -3.09
CA LYS A 720 -1.93 -78.99 -4.14
C LYS A 720 -2.68 -80.10 -4.87
N ASP A 721 -3.33 -80.98 -4.11
CA ASP A 721 -4.08 -82.12 -4.66
C ASP A 721 -5.29 -81.65 -5.49
N GLU A 722 -5.97 -80.59 -5.03
CA GLU A 722 -7.09 -79.95 -5.73
C GLU A 722 -6.66 -79.26 -7.03
N LEU A 723 -5.55 -78.51 -7.00
CA LEU A 723 -4.99 -77.88 -8.21
C LEU A 723 -4.53 -78.92 -9.24
N PHE A 724 -3.97 -80.04 -8.78
CA PHE A 724 -3.59 -81.17 -9.64
C PHE A 724 -4.83 -81.79 -10.30
N ARG A 725 -5.92 -81.99 -9.54
CA ARG A 725 -7.18 -82.52 -10.06
C ARG A 725 -7.83 -81.60 -11.11
N LEU A 726 -7.70 -80.28 -10.95
CA LEU A 726 -8.22 -79.27 -11.88
C LEU A 726 -7.34 -79.09 -13.15
N GLY A 727 -6.28 -79.91 -13.30
CA GLY A 727 -5.59 -80.09 -14.59
C GLY A 727 -4.44 -79.13 -14.87
N GLY A 728 -3.73 -78.61 -13.86
CA GLY A 728 -2.54 -77.79 -14.09
C GLY A 728 -1.32 -78.16 -13.23
N SER A 729 -0.14 -78.11 -13.86
CA SER A 729 1.15 -78.15 -13.14
C SER A 729 1.45 -76.77 -12.58
N HIS A 730 1.38 -76.62 -11.26
CA HIS A 730 1.57 -75.35 -10.55
C HIS A 730 2.73 -75.42 -9.56
N GLU A 731 3.62 -76.42 -9.64
CA GLU A 731 4.71 -76.62 -8.67
C GLU A 731 5.61 -75.38 -8.57
N GLU A 732 6.08 -74.86 -9.71
CA GLU A 732 6.90 -73.65 -9.78
C GLU A 732 6.17 -72.41 -9.21
N PHE A 733 4.85 -72.33 -9.42
CA PHE A 733 4.03 -71.22 -8.93
C PHE A 733 3.78 -71.30 -7.42
N ILE A 734 3.58 -72.51 -6.90
CA ILE A 734 3.45 -72.75 -5.46
C ILE A 734 4.77 -72.44 -4.76
N ASP A 735 5.91 -72.84 -5.35
CA ASP A 735 7.24 -72.54 -4.83
C ASP A 735 7.53 -71.03 -4.83
N ALA A 736 7.12 -70.32 -5.88
CA ALA A 736 7.17 -68.85 -5.89
C ALA A 736 6.31 -68.23 -4.77
N CYS A 737 5.10 -68.75 -4.53
CA CYS A 737 4.25 -68.31 -3.42
C CYS A 737 4.87 -68.60 -2.03
N VAL A 738 5.63 -69.69 -1.89
CA VAL A 738 6.38 -70.02 -0.66
C VAL A 738 7.42 -68.96 -0.35
N GLU A 739 8.21 -68.55 -1.34
CA GLU A 739 9.24 -67.52 -1.15
C GLU A 739 8.60 -66.16 -0.78
N ILE A 740 7.46 -65.82 -1.39
CA ILE A 740 6.68 -64.62 -1.02
C ILE A 740 6.21 -64.68 0.43
N ALA A 741 5.71 -65.83 0.89
CA ALA A 741 5.26 -66.01 2.27
C ALA A 741 6.40 -65.84 3.28
N LYS A 742 7.61 -66.33 2.95
CA LYS A 742 8.82 -66.13 3.76
C LYS A 742 9.24 -64.66 3.82
N GLU A 743 9.22 -63.97 2.69
CA GLU A 743 9.52 -62.53 2.61
C GLU A 743 8.53 -61.71 3.44
N HIS A 744 7.23 -61.97 3.32
CA HIS A 744 6.20 -61.33 4.14
C HIS A 744 6.44 -61.58 5.63
N ARG A 745 6.88 -62.79 6.01
CA ARG A 745 7.26 -63.12 7.39
C ARG A 745 8.48 -62.33 7.86
N SER A 746 9.53 -62.24 7.05
CA SER A 746 10.73 -61.48 7.39
C SER A 746 10.41 -60.00 7.65
N ARG A 747 9.64 -59.36 6.76
CA ARG A 747 9.20 -57.97 6.92
C ARG A 747 8.37 -57.74 8.18
N ARG A 748 7.50 -58.69 8.52
CA ARG A 748 6.72 -58.65 9.77
C ARG A 748 7.60 -58.69 11.00
N GLU A 749 8.64 -59.52 11.02
CA GLU A 749 9.55 -59.58 12.17
C GLU A 749 10.37 -58.29 12.28
N ILE A 750 10.84 -57.73 11.17
CA ILE A 750 11.50 -56.42 11.14
C ILE A 750 10.56 -55.32 11.67
N TYR A 751 9.29 -55.35 11.27
CA TYR A 751 8.28 -54.41 11.75
C TYR A 751 8.07 -54.54 13.26
N LYS A 752 7.86 -55.76 13.77
CA LYS A 752 7.71 -56.03 15.21
C LYS A 752 8.93 -55.56 15.99
N GLU A 753 10.14 -55.80 15.47
CA GLU A 753 11.39 -55.36 16.09
C GLU A 753 11.48 -53.83 16.14
N LYS A 754 11.18 -53.13 15.04
CA LYS A 754 11.17 -51.65 14.99
C LYS A 754 10.16 -51.05 15.97
N VAL A 755 8.95 -51.61 16.00
CA VAL A 755 7.89 -51.21 16.94
C VAL A 755 8.39 -51.41 18.38
N LEU A 756 8.91 -52.60 18.70
CA LEU A 756 9.42 -52.91 20.05
C LEU A 756 10.60 -52.02 20.45
N GLN A 757 11.51 -51.69 19.53
CA GLN A 757 12.62 -50.78 19.75
C GLN A 757 12.15 -49.35 20.07
N GLN A 758 11.13 -48.85 19.36
CA GLN A 758 10.58 -47.51 19.65
C GLN A 758 9.88 -47.45 21.02
N TYR A 759 9.18 -48.50 21.43
CA TYR A 759 8.53 -48.56 22.75
C TYR A 759 9.49 -48.82 23.92
N THR A 760 10.63 -49.47 23.69
CA THR A 760 11.61 -49.77 24.75
C THR A 760 12.67 -48.67 24.95
N SER A 761 12.81 -47.74 24.00
CA SER A 761 13.75 -46.61 24.08
C SER A 761 13.26 -45.43 24.93
N GLN A 762 11.98 -45.40 25.34
CA GLN A 762 11.41 -44.41 26.27
C GLN A 762 11.16 -45.05 27.64
N GLY A 763 12.23 -45.31 28.39
CA GLY A 763 12.12 -45.77 29.78
C GLY A 763 11.56 -44.67 30.71
N HIS A 764 10.62 -45.07 31.57
CA HIS A 764 10.10 -44.36 32.75
C HIS A 764 9.08 -43.23 32.53
N LEU A 765 7.79 -43.58 32.60
CA LEU A 765 6.79 -42.94 33.47
C LEU A 765 5.51 -43.80 33.49
N SER A 766 4.98 -43.95 34.69
CA SER A 766 3.89 -44.85 35.10
C SER A 766 2.53 -44.50 34.47
N ASP A 767 1.70 -45.52 34.33
CA ASP A 767 0.23 -45.46 34.15
C ASP A 767 -0.32 -44.65 32.97
N ARG A 768 -0.16 -45.17 31.75
CA ARG A 768 -1.16 -45.00 30.69
C ARG A 768 -1.35 -46.30 29.91
N LYS A 769 -2.63 -46.66 29.69
CA LYS A 769 -3.08 -47.78 28.87
C LYS A 769 -2.34 -47.79 27.51
N PRO A 770 -1.94 -48.95 26.98
CA PRO A 770 -1.27 -49.01 25.69
C PRO A 770 -2.28 -48.63 24.60
N TRP A 771 -2.00 -47.52 23.91
CA TRP A 771 -2.59 -47.24 22.61
C TRP A 771 -2.21 -48.39 21.70
N ARG A 772 -3.11 -49.36 21.53
CA ARG A 772 -2.98 -50.34 20.46
C ARG A 772 -3.25 -49.60 19.16
N ASN A 773 -2.36 -49.80 18.19
CA ASN A 773 -2.62 -49.75 16.75
C ASN A 773 -2.51 -48.39 16.03
N VAL A 774 -1.32 -47.80 15.97
CA VAL A 774 -0.83 -47.13 14.74
C VAL A 774 0.68 -47.38 14.61
N PRO A 775 1.18 -47.85 13.45
CA PRO A 775 2.61 -47.94 13.24
C PRO A 775 3.27 -46.57 13.10
N PRO A 776 4.51 -46.41 13.56
CA PRO A 776 5.31 -45.23 13.33
C PRO A 776 6.13 -45.39 12.05
N SER A 777 5.62 -44.95 10.90
CA SER A 777 6.44 -44.65 9.71
C SER A 777 5.58 -43.98 8.63
N PHE A 778 5.44 -42.65 8.68
CA PHE A 778 5.17 -41.89 7.45
C PHE A 778 6.52 -41.38 6.94
N SER A 779 7.25 -42.31 6.32
CA SER A 779 8.48 -41.99 5.59
C SER A 779 8.14 -41.04 4.44
N ASN A 780 8.86 -39.93 4.32
CA ASN A 780 8.79 -38.99 3.17
C ASN A 780 9.39 -39.59 1.88
N SER A 781 9.80 -40.85 1.90
CA SER A 781 10.31 -41.58 0.75
C SER A 781 9.64 -42.94 0.80
N ASN A 782 8.58 -43.12 0.01
CA ASN A 782 7.84 -44.38 -0.14
C ASN A 782 8.32 -45.09 -1.42
N PRO A 783 9.52 -45.69 -1.43
CA PRO A 783 10.08 -46.26 -2.64
C PRO A 783 9.25 -47.48 -3.10
N GLN A 784 8.87 -47.50 -4.36
CA GLN A 784 8.18 -48.59 -5.05
C GLN A 784 9.13 -49.21 -6.10
N PRO A 785 10.15 -49.97 -5.66
CA PRO A 785 11.20 -50.48 -6.54
C PRO A 785 10.66 -51.37 -7.66
N GLY A 786 9.56 -52.08 -7.44
CA GLY A 786 8.89 -52.88 -8.46
C GLY A 786 8.27 -52.04 -9.58
N GLU A 787 7.65 -50.90 -9.24
CA GLU A 787 7.13 -49.96 -10.25
C GLU A 787 8.28 -49.23 -10.95
N ALA A 788 9.32 -48.83 -10.22
CA ALA A 788 10.51 -48.26 -10.82
C ALA A 788 11.13 -49.22 -11.86
N GLU A 789 11.26 -50.50 -11.53
CA GLU A 789 11.75 -51.53 -12.44
C GLU A 789 10.82 -51.73 -13.66
N ARG A 790 9.50 -51.66 -13.47
CA ARG A 790 8.52 -51.74 -14.56
C ARG A 790 8.66 -50.57 -15.53
N TRP A 791 8.72 -49.34 -15.03
CA TRP A 791 8.93 -48.15 -15.86
C TRP A 791 10.31 -48.17 -16.52
N TYR A 792 11.33 -48.73 -15.85
CA TYR A 792 12.65 -48.94 -16.43
C TYR A 792 12.61 -49.93 -17.60
N LYS A 793 11.94 -51.08 -17.45
CA LYS A 793 11.75 -52.05 -18.53
C LYS A 793 10.96 -51.48 -19.71
N GLN A 794 9.93 -50.68 -19.43
CA GLN A 794 9.20 -49.96 -20.47
C GLN A 794 10.11 -48.99 -21.22
N ALA A 795 10.92 -48.21 -20.49
CA ALA A 795 11.90 -47.31 -21.10
C ALA A 795 12.92 -48.06 -21.98
N GLU A 796 13.44 -49.18 -21.49
CA GLU A 796 14.36 -50.03 -22.24
C GLU A 796 13.70 -50.58 -23.51
N ALA A 797 12.46 -51.09 -23.40
CA ALA A 797 11.69 -51.59 -24.54
C ALA A 797 11.41 -50.50 -25.57
N ASP A 798 11.06 -49.28 -25.15
CA ASP A 798 10.82 -48.15 -26.04
C ASP A 798 12.10 -47.70 -26.76
N LEU A 799 13.25 -47.73 -26.09
CA LEU A 799 14.55 -47.45 -26.69
C LEU A 799 14.99 -48.54 -27.67
N VAL A 800 14.77 -49.82 -27.33
CA VAL A 800 15.03 -50.95 -28.23
C VAL A 800 14.11 -50.89 -29.44
N ALA A 801 12.82 -50.58 -29.25
CA ALA A 801 11.87 -50.40 -30.33
C ALA A 801 12.25 -49.23 -31.24
N GLY A 802 12.69 -48.10 -30.67
CA GLY A 802 13.22 -46.97 -31.43
C GLY A 802 14.46 -47.35 -32.24
N ARG A 803 15.40 -48.10 -31.64
CA ARG A 803 16.61 -48.58 -32.34
C ARG A 803 16.27 -49.50 -33.51
N ASN A 804 15.36 -50.46 -33.32
CA ASN A 804 14.93 -51.37 -34.38
C ASN A 804 14.24 -50.63 -35.55
N GLU A 805 13.60 -49.50 -35.27
CA GLU A 805 12.94 -48.67 -36.27
C GLU A 805 13.94 -47.83 -37.08
N ILE A 806 15.02 -47.35 -36.44
CA ILE A 806 16.18 -46.73 -37.11
C ILE A 806 16.87 -47.72 -38.04
N ASP A 807 17.04 -48.98 -37.60
CA ASP A 807 17.76 -50.03 -38.34
C ASP A 807 16.88 -50.68 -39.44
N SER A 808 15.65 -50.21 -39.63
CA SER A 808 14.72 -50.74 -40.63
C SER A 808 15.03 -50.21 -42.05
N SER A 809 14.56 -50.91 -43.09
CA SER A 809 14.77 -50.51 -44.49
C SER A 809 14.08 -49.20 -44.90
N GLN A 810 13.14 -48.73 -44.08
CA GLN A 810 12.46 -47.43 -44.22
C GLN A 810 12.27 -46.83 -42.82
N PRO A 811 13.29 -46.13 -42.27
CA PRO A 811 13.22 -45.62 -40.91
C PRO A 811 12.23 -44.47 -40.76
N SER A 812 11.39 -44.56 -39.72
CA SER A 812 10.41 -43.55 -39.31
C SER A 812 10.96 -42.73 -38.14
N TYR A 813 11.73 -41.68 -38.43
CA TYR A 813 12.43 -40.89 -37.42
C TYR A 813 11.50 -40.14 -36.47
N GLU A 814 10.29 -39.79 -36.92
CA GLU A 814 9.24 -39.19 -36.08
C GLU A 814 8.81 -40.09 -34.93
N TRP A 815 8.69 -41.40 -35.18
CA TRP A 815 8.33 -42.40 -34.17
C TRP A 815 9.47 -42.69 -33.20
N VAL A 816 10.71 -42.65 -33.70
CA VAL A 816 11.93 -42.73 -32.87
C VAL A 816 12.00 -41.55 -31.91
N CYS A 817 11.82 -40.32 -32.40
CA CYS A 817 11.79 -39.12 -31.57
C CYS A 817 10.67 -39.16 -30.53
N PHE A 818 9.48 -39.61 -30.92
CA PHE A 818 8.36 -39.78 -29.99
C PHE A 818 8.69 -40.79 -28.87
N LYS A 819 9.25 -41.96 -29.19
CA LYS A 819 9.62 -42.98 -28.20
C LYS A 819 10.73 -42.48 -27.26
N CYS A 820 11.76 -41.82 -27.78
CA CYS A 820 12.80 -41.20 -26.95
C CYS A 820 12.24 -40.09 -26.03
N HIS A 821 11.28 -39.31 -26.52
CA HIS A 821 10.61 -38.29 -25.74
C HIS A 821 9.72 -38.89 -24.63
N GLN A 822 9.00 -39.98 -24.92
CA GLN A 822 8.21 -40.74 -23.94
C GLN A 822 9.07 -41.30 -22.81
N VAL A 823 10.27 -41.82 -23.12
CA VAL A 823 11.24 -42.28 -22.12
C VAL A 823 11.63 -41.14 -21.16
N LYS A 824 11.89 -39.95 -21.69
CA LYS A 824 12.30 -38.77 -20.92
C LYS A 824 11.18 -38.21 -20.04
N LEU A 825 9.97 -38.06 -20.58
CA LEU A 825 8.86 -37.40 -19.87
C LEU A 825 8.04 -38.33 -18.98
N SER A 826 7.82 -39.58 -19.40
CA SER A 826 6.91 -40.50 -18.71
C SER A 826 7.70 -41.46 -17.82
N SER A 827 8.55 -42.30 -18.41
CA SER A 827 9.20 -43.39 -17.68
C SER A 827 10.23 -42.88 -16.66
N LEU A 828 11.16 -42.01 -17.06
CA LEU A 828 12.16 -41.46 -16.13
C LEU A 828 11.54 -40.58 -15.03
N SER A 829 10.50 -39.80 -15.36
CA SER A 829 9.78 -39.02 -14.35
C SER A 829 9.04 -39.91 -13.36
N LYS A 830 8.47 -41.03 -13.81
CA LYS A 830 7.77 -41.97 -12.93
C LYS A 830 8.75 -42.75 -12.05
N ILE A 831 9.91 -43.16 -12.59
CA ILE A 831 11.01 -43.79 -11.83
C ILE A 831 11.53 -42.89 -10.70
N LEU A 832 11.53 -41.56 -10.88
CA LEU A 832 11.94 -40.62 -9.82
C LEU A 832 10.85 -40.37 -8.78
N ARG A 833 9.59 -40.70 -9.08
CA ARG A 833 8.42 -40.54 -8.19
C ARG A 833 8.08 -41.81 -7.42
N THR A 834 8.37 -42.98 -7.99
CA THR A 834 8.36 -44.29 -7.36
C THR A 834 9.66 -44.53 -6.63
#